data_AF-A0A521ZJG9-F1
#
_entry.id   AF-A0A521ZJG9-F1
#
_cell.length_a   1.000
_cell.length_b   1.000
_cell.length_c   1.000
_cell.angle_alpha   90.00
_cell.angle_beta   90.00
_cell.angle_gamma   90.00
#
_symmetry.space_group_name_H-M   'P 1'
#
loop_
_entity.id
_entity.type
_entity.pdbx_description
1 polymer ?
#
loop_
_entity_poly.entity_id
_entity_poly.type
_entity_poly.pdbx_seq_one_letter_code
_entity_poly.pdbx_strand_id
1 'polypeptide(L)'
;MDNPHHENKEPLMLISIVNRSNSISDAELQTVIRAINRQIKDDFEPYWSFGATLRLEAPIGAKPDKATLAELRGDAIIYLWDEVDVDGAVGYHDANARGVPYGFVFTKLSKQLGENWTVTLSHEALELVGDPQGNLLVQGPHPSSPGVEVFHWFEMCDAVQGQSYTLDGVEVSNFVLPLYFTPEEQEGGRNDFLGQLDGKKKGLASFGVSKGGYIGFYDPRKRAHETYASAKDAKAQKRMATKAAHMYGRGYLRKHSEASVPREDAHMRMLGGESFVKASATPSDDPIKHVVVLMLENRSFDQMLGGMTRFNKDVEGVPQKGTPRSNKTSKDHVVQQKPGAAWVLEKGRDPNHEHDDTMKQLGSAASPMSGFAESFLQRYPDATQAELDQVMAYFDFGATPKDDTLPALHTLARNFTVCDHWFSSMPGPTWQNRFFIHSGTCLGHLTMPSKQEPQNMRIYYQDTIYDRLSDGRVDWKIFHSGVPQSIVLTRLLTRYLTFRGYKDMDDFYEMAAGDANDFPEYAFIEPQYFGKDENDQHPPSDIRKGEMLLASVYNALRSNEALWKSTLFVVTYDEHGGFYDHVNPPATVPPDNHTADWSFDRLGVRVPTILVSPWLDAKVNATVFDHTSLLRYLCEKWKLDPLGQRMQTGAGALRANSMADALQFRKTPRDDTPVKITVPQIKGALTSQIEPPIEGSRESLLMFVDQLPEAGGDQPLTAATVKGRLSAKKPASKRTKTKPAELNADAAQAKLERLRRSNTPS
;
A
#
# COMPACT_ATOMS: atom_id res chain seq x y z
N MET A 1 30.10 -39.62 -14.81
CA MET A 1 29.33 -38.76 -15.73
C MET A 1 27.89 -38.92 -15.29
N ASP A 2 27.32 -37.90 -14.66
CA ASP A 2 25.87 -37.69 -14.57
C ASP A 2 25.60 -36.23 -14.16
N ASN A 3 24.46 -35.74 -14.65
CA ASN A 3 24.18 -34.41 -15.22
C ASN A 3 23.75 -33.34 -14.18
N PRO A 4 24.21 -32.07 -14.26
CA PRO A 4 23.67 -30.96 -13.46
C PRO A 4 22.41 -30.35 -14.12
N HIS A 5 21.66 -29.55 -13.36
CA HIS A 5 20.46 -28.76 -13.72
C HIS A 5 19.10 -29.44 -13.51
N HIS A 6 18.57 -29.27 -12.29
CA HIS A 6 17.14 -28.96 -12.12
C HIS A 6 17.05 -27.62 -11.39
N GLU A 7 16.99 -26.54 -12.19
CA GLU A 7 16.53 -25.23 -11.74
C GLU A 7 15.05 -25.36 -11.36
N ASN A 8 14.68 -24.86 -10.18
CA ASN A 8 13.30 -24.60 -9.80
C ASN A 8 12.76 -23.50 -10.72
N LYS A 9 12.11 -23.88 -11.82
CA LYS A 9 11.31 -22.95 -12.62
C LYS A 9 10.12 -22.47 -11.79
N GLU A 10 9.89 -21.16 -11.76
CA GLU A 10 8.64 -20.58 -11.26
C GLU A 10 7.42 -21.24 -11.93
N PRO A 11 6.27 -21.37 -11.23
CA PRO A 11 5.07 -21.91 -11.86
C PRO A 11 4.60 -20.95 -12.96
N LEU A 12 4.60 -21.44 -14.22
CA LEU A 12 3.98 -20.77 -15.36
C LEU A 12 2.47 -20.62 -15.13
N MET A 13 1.90 -19.47 -15.51
CA MET A 13 0.46 -19.17 -15.43
C MET A 13 -0.39 -20.31 -16.01
N LEU A 14 -1.46 -20.70 -15.34
CA LEU A 14 -2.38 -21.75 -15.79
C LEU A 14 -3.73 -21.16 -16.21
N ILE A 15 -4.09 -21.30 -17.49
CA ILE A 15 -5.36 -20.82 -18.04
C ILE A 15 -6.32 -22.01 -18.20
N SER A 16 -7.40 -22.01 -17.43
CA SER A 16 -8.47 -23.01 -17.51
C SER A 16 -9.29 -22.76 -18.78
N ILE A 17 -9.46 -23.74 -19.65
CA ILE A 17 -10.30 -23.64 -20.86
C ILE A 17 -11.54 -24.49 -20.64
N VAL A 18 -12.73 -23.90 -20.72
CA VAL A 18 -13.99 -24.63 -20.54
C VAL A 18 -14.75 -24.69 -21.85
N ASN A 19 -15.00 -25.91 -22.35
CA ASN A 19 -15.84 -26.10 -23.52
C ASN A 19 -17.32 -25.99 -23.15
N ARG A 20 -18.00 -25.00 -23.72
CA ARG A 20 -19.45 -24.80 -23.61
C ARG A 20 -20.11 -24.77 -24.99
N SER A 21 -19.36 -25.13 -26.03
CA SER A 21 -19.87 -25.27 -27.38
C SER A 21 -20.57 -26.62 -27.54
N ASN A 22 -21.72 -26.61 -28.20
CA ASN A 22 -22.41 -27.81 -28.66
C ASN A 22 -21.91 -28.27 -30.03
N SER A 23 -21.07 -27.47 -30.70
CA SER A 23 -20.58 -27.72 -32.06
C SER A 23 -19.10 -28.13 -32.14
N ILE A 24 -18.35 -27.99 -31.04
CA ILE A 24 -16.93 -28.34 -30.95
C ILE A 24 -16.76 -29.41 -29.89
N SER A 25 -16.12 -30.51 -30.24
CA SER A 25 -15.84 -31.60 -29.29
C SER A 25 -14.64 -31.29 -28.39
N ASP A 26 -14.61 -31.84 -27.17
CA ASP A 26 -13.45 -31.73 -26.29
C ASP A 26 -12.16 -32.28 -26.91
N ALA A 27 -12.26 -33.32 -27.75
CA ALA A 27 -11.11 -33.88 -28.47
C ALA A 27 -10.53 -32.89 -29.49
N GLU A 28 -11.40 -32.18 -30.22
CA GLU A 28 -11.02 -31.12 -31.14
C GLU A 28 -10.40 -29.94 -30.38
N LEU A 29 -11.05 -29.47 -29.31
CA LEU A 29 -10.52 -28.39 -28.48
C LEU A 29 -9.18 -28.74 -27.83
N GLN A 30 -9.01 -29.98 -27.36
CA GLN A 30 -7.75 -30.44 -26.79
C GLN A 30 -6.61 -30.44 -27.82
N THR A 31 -6.91 -30.69 -29.10
CA THR A 31 -5.94 -30.57 -30.20
C THR A 31 -5.52 -29.12 -30.40
N VAL A 32 -6.48 -28.19 -30.34
CA VAL A 32 -6.23 -26.74 -30.44
C VAL A 32 -5.44 -26.22 -29.24
N ILE A 33 -5.78 -26.64 -28.01
CA ILE A 33 -5.05 -26.29 -26.78
C ILE A 33 -3.59 -26.72 -26.88
N ARG A 34 -3.29 -27.90 -27.44
CA ARG A 34 -1.90 -28.35 -27.62
C ARG A 34 -1.13 -27.43 -28.57
N ALA A 35 -1.73 -27.04 -29.69
CA ALA A 35 -1.11 -26.10 -30.63
C ALA A 35 -0.88 -24.73 -29.97
N ILE A 36 -1.85 -24.20 -29.22
CA ILE A 36 -1.70 -22.90 -28.53
C ILE A 36 -0.65 -22.97 -27.43
N ASN A 37 -0.57 -24.05 -26.66
CA ASN A 37 0.49 -24.23 -25.66
C ASN A 37 1.88 -24.23 -26.29
N ARG A 38 2.03 -24.85 -27.47
CA ARG A 38 3.28 -24.78 -28.23
C ARG A 38 3.55 -23.38 -28.77
N GLN A 39 2.54 -22.68 -29.29
CA GLN A 39 2.70 -21.29 -29.68
C GLN A 39 3.19 -20.43 -28.50
N ILE A 40 2.56 -20.55 -27.33
CA ILE A 40 2.97 -19.78 -26.15
C ILE A 40 4.40 -20.14 -25.77
N LYS A 41 4.72 -21.44 -25.74
CA LYS A 41 6.01 -21.91 -25.25
C LYS A 41 7.19 -21.67 -26.20
N ASP A 42 6.99 -21.96 -27.47
CA ASP A 42 8.04 -22.03 -28.48
C ASP A 42 8.13 -20.73 -29.29
N ASP A 43 7.00 -20.04 -29.49
CA ASP A 43 6.94 -18.84 -30.32
C ASP A 43 6.89 -17.55 -29.48
N PHE A 44 6.10 -17.48 -28.41
CA PHE A 44 5.84 -16.24 -27.65
C PHE A 44 6.82 -16.01 -26.48
N GLU A 45 6.93 -16.97 -25.57
CA GLU A 45 7.74 -16.88 -24.34
C GLU A 45 9.21 -16.53 -24.61
N PRO A 46 9.88 -17.01 -25.69
CA PRO A 46 11.28 -16.65 -25.94
C PRO A 46 11.52 -15.16 -26.20
N TYR A 47 10.50 -14.43 -26.65
CA TYR A 47 10.62 -12.98 -26.91
C TYR A 47 10.13 -12.14 -25.73
N TRP A 48 9.12 -12.62 -25.01
CA TRP A 48 8.47 -11.85 -23.94
C TRP A 48 8.95 -12.22 -22.53
N SER A 49 9.64 -13.36 -22.38
CA SER A 49 10.12 -13.91 -21.09
C SER A 49 9.03 -14.23 -20.07
N PHE A 50 7.77 -14.26 -20.49
CA PHE A 50 6.62 -14.74 -19.73
C PHE A 50 5.71 -15.59 -20.61
N GLY A 51 4.91 -16.47 -19.99
CA GLY A 51 4.08 -17.44 -20.70
C GLY A 51 3.04 -18.11 -19.82
N ALA A 52 2.25 -19.00 -20.41
CA ALA A 52 1.19 -19.75 -19.73
C ALA A 52 0.99 -21.15 -20.32
N THR A 53 0.26 -21.97 -19.60
CA THR A 53 -0.25 -23.26 -20.06
C THR A 53 -1.77 -23.26 -20.01
N LEU A 54 -2.41 -23.59 -21.12
CA LEU A 54 -3.85 -23.82 -21.23
C LEU A 54 -4.16 -25.28 -20.86
N ARG A 55 -5.22 -25.48 -20.08
CA ARG A 55 -5.72 -26.81 -19.69
C ARG A 55 -7.22 -26.88 -19.84
N LEU A 56 -7.71 -27.94 -20.50
CA LEU A 56 -9.13 -28.20 -20.64
C LEU A 56 -9.73 -28.61 -19.30
N GLU A 57 -10.81 -27.95 -18.90
CA GLU A 57 -11.57 -28.21 -17.67
C GLU A 57 -13.01 -28.62 -17.99
N ALA A 58 -13.57 -29.50 -17.16
CA ALA A 58 -14.94 -29.96 -17.32
C ALA A 58 -15.95 -28.85 -16.91
N PRO A 59 -17.02 -28.63 -17.69
CA PRO A 59 -18.04 -27.63 -17.37
C PRO A 59 -18.84 -27.99 -16.10
N ILE A 60 -19.16 -27.00 -15.27
CA ILE A 60 -20.01 -27.16 -14.07
C ILE A 60 -21.31 -26.36 -14.27
N GLY A 61 -22.46 -27.01 -14.12
CA GLY A 61 -23.77 -26.36 -14.30
C GLY A 61 -24.10 -26.02 -15.77
N ALA A 62 -25.22 -25.33 -16.01
CA ALA A 62 -25.75 -25.09 -17.36
C ALA A 62 -25.19 -23.83 -18.04
N LYS A 63 -24.69 -22.85 -17.28
CA LYS A 63 -24.15 -21.56 -17.78
C LYS A 63 -22.87 -21.18 -17.02
N PRO A 64 -21.99 -20.32 -17.57
CA PRO A 64 -20.79 -19.86 -16.90
C PRO A 64 -21.21 -18.91 -15.79
N ASP A 65 -20.73 -19.18 -14.58
CA ASP A 65 -20.92 -18.27 -13.46
C ASP A 65 -19.71 -17.34 -13.38
N LYS A 66 -19.86 -16.12 -13.90
CA LYS A 66 -18.80 -15.11 -13.88
C LYS A 66 -18.45 -14.64 -12.46
N ALA A 67 -19.34 -14.82 -11.48
CA ALA A 67 -19.12 -14.36 -10.11
C ALA A 67 -18.29 -15.37 -9.30
N THR A 68 -18.56 -16.68 -9.47
CA THR A 68 -17.89 -17.72 -8.68
C THR A 68 -16.80 -18.47 -9.44
N LEU A 69 -16.83 -18.47 -10.78
CA LEU A 69 -15.89 -19.19 -11.67
C LEU A 69 -15.61 -20.61 -11.19
N ALA A 70 -16.67 -21.41 -10.97
CA ALA A 70 -16.59 -22.72 -10.34
C ALA A 70 -15.63 -23.72 -11.04
N GLU A 71 -15.36 -23.52 -12.33
CA GLU A 71 -14.44 -24.32 -13.15
C GLU A 71 -13.00 -23.84 -13.16
N LEU A 72 -12.68 -22.75 -12.47
CA LEU A 72 -11.30 -22.26 -12.37
C LEU A 72 -10.44 -23.29 -11.62
N ARG A 73 -9.37 -23.77 -12.26
CA ARG A 73 -8.38 -24.67 -11.64
C ARG A 73 -6.93 -24.18 -11.89
N GLY A 74 -6.80 -22.89 -12.17
CA GLY A 74 -5.56 -22.15 -12.42
C GLY A 74 -5.72 -20.67 -12.11
N ASP A 75 -4.93 -19.82 -12.78
CA ASP A 75 -4.84 -18.37 -12.53
C ASP A 75 -5.83 -17.55 -13.36
N ALA A 76 -6.27 -18.09 -14.50
CA ALA A 76 -7.29 -17.48 -15.35
C ALA A 76 -8.19 -18.54 -15.99
N ILE A 77 -9.27 -18.12 -16.65
CA ILE A 77 -10.22 -19.02 -17.31
C ILE A 77 -10.70 -18.46 -18.65
N ILE A 78 -10.90 -19.28 -19.68
CA ILE A 78 -11.53 -18.88 -20.95
C ILE A 78 -12.66 -19.87 -21.28
N TYR A 79 -13.84 -19.35 -21.57
CA TYR A 79 -15.01 -20.14 -21.98
C TYR A 79 -15.15 -20.12 -23.49
N LEU A 80 -15.21 -21.30 -24.12
CA LEU A 80 -15.58 -21.44 -25.52
C LEU A 80 -17.10 -21.62 -25.61
N TRP A 81 -17.83 -20.66 -26.17
CA TRP A 81 -19.28 -20.55 -26.00
C TRP A 81 -20.00 -20.30 -27.34
N ASP A 82 -21.15 -20.96 -27.56
CA ASP A 82 -21.86 -20.90 -28.85
C ASP A 82 -22.84 -19.73 -28.99
N GLU A 83 -23.39 -19.20 -27.91
CA GLU A 83 -24.44 -18.17 -27.95
C GLU A 83 -23.93 -16.77 -27.57
N VAL A 84 -24.47 -15.73 -28.19
CA VAL A 84 -24.17 -14.34 -27.78
C VAL A 84 -25.17 -13.88 -26.70
N ASP A 85 -25.75 -14.82 -25.93
CA ASP A 85 -26.79 -14.59 -24.91
C ASP A 85 -26.26 -14.00 -23.59
N VAL A 86 -24.97 -13.73 -23.56
CA VAL A 86 -24.29 -12.88 -22.59
C VAL A 86 -24.22 -11.49 -23.22
N ASP A 87 -24.80 -10.47 -22.60
CA ASP A 87 -24.79 -9.09 -23.13
C ASP A 87 -23.39 -8.68 -23.64
N GLY A 88 -23.26 -8.63 -24.98
CA GLY A 88 -22.20 -7.97 -25.75
C GLY A 88 -20.75 -8.48 -25.63
N ALA A 89 -20.32 -9.38 -26.54
CA ALA A 89 -19.07 -9.30 -27.34
C ALA A 89 -18.76 -10.58 -28.17
N VAL A 90 -17.77 -10.47 -29.07
CA VAL A 90 -17.19 -11.49 -30.02
C VAL A 90 -16.19 -12.43 -29.34
N GLY A 91 -15.64 -11.96 -28.24
CA GLY A 91 -14.68 -12.57 -27.36
C GLY A 91 -14.08 -11.42 -26.55
N TYR A 92 -13.85 -11.64 -25.27
CA TYR A 92 -13.26 -10.65 -24.37
C TYR A 92 -12.70 -11.38 -23.18
N HIS A 93 -11.69 -10.82 -22.53
CA HIS A 93 -11.33 -11.16 -21.16
C HIS A 93 -11.52 -9.96 -20.24
N ASP A 94 -11.87 -10.22 -18.98
CA ASP A 94 -12.26 -9.28 -17.94
C ASP A 94 -11.90 -9.89 -16.58
N ALA A 95 -11.80 -9.09 -15.52
CA ALA A 95 -11.63 -9.62 -14.18
C ALA A 95 -12.99 -9.78 -13.52
N ASN A 96 -13.26 -10.91 -12.88
CA ASN A 96 -14.45 -10.97 -12.05
C ASN A 96 -14.29 -10.06 -10.82
N ALA A 97 -15.33 -9.92 -10.01
CA ALA A 97 -15.28 -9.10 -8.79
C ALA A 97 -14.20 -9.52 -7.76
N ARG A 98 -13.47 -10.63 -8.00
CA ARG A 98 -12.36 -11.15 -7.19
C ARG A 98 -11.00 -10.98 -7.87
N GLY A 99 -10.92 -10.25 -8.98
CA GLY A 99 -9.67 -10.00 -9.71
C GLY A 99 -9.18 -11.17 -10.56
N VAL A 100 -9.96 -12.25 -10.70
CA VAL A 100 -9.57 -13.40 -11.54
C VAL A 100 -9.84 -13.08 -13.01
N PRO A 101 -8.83 -13.13 -13.88
CA PRO A 101 -9.01 -12.94 -15.31
C PRO A 101 -9.86 -14.08 -15.90
N TYR A 102 -10.95 -13.73 -16.57
CA TYR A 102 -11.80 -14.66 -17.29
C TYR A 102 -12.01 -14.18 -18.71
N GLY A 103 -12.14 -15.08 -19.69
CA GLY A 103 -12.38 -14.75 -21.08
C GLY A 103 -13.48 -15.56 -21.74
N PHE A 104 -13.93 -15.10 -22.90
CA PHE A 104 -14.92 -15.76 -23.73
C PHE A 104 -14.44 -15.79 -25.18
N VAL A 105 -14.73 -16.89 -25.87
CA VAL A 105 -14.56 -17.03 -27.32
C VAL A 105 -15.90 -17.48 -27.90
N PHE A 106 -16.53 -16.62 -28.70
CA PHE A 106 -17.87 -16.87 -29.23
C PHE A 106 -17.82 -17.44 -30.66
N THR A 107 -18.04 -18.74 -30.79
CA THR A 107 -17.85 -19.50 -32.04
C THR A 107 -18.75 -19.01 -33.19
N LYS A 108 -20.03 -18.72 -32.91
CA LYS A 108 -20.98 -18.19 -33.90
C LYS A 108 -20.56 -16.83 -34.43
N LEU A 109 -19.91 -16.02 -33.60
CA LEU A 109 -19.51 -14.67 -33.94
C LEU A 109 -18.18 -14.63 -34.71
N SER A 110 -17.22 -15.51 -34.36
CA SER A 110 -16.07 -15.81 -35.23
C SER A 110 -16.53 -16.19 -36.65
N LYS A 111 -17.55 -17.05 -36.76
CA LYS A 111 -18.13 -17.43 -38.06
C LYS A 111 -18.77 -16.26 -38.82
N GLN A 112 -19.44 -15.33 -38.12
CA GLN A 112 -20.02 -14.12 -38.74
C GLN A 112 -18.95 -13.13 -39.25
N LEU A 113 -17.81 -13.07 -38.57
CA LEU A 113 -16.66 -12.25 -38.97
C LEU A 113 -15.77 -12.91 -40.04
N GLY A 114 -16.04 -14.19 -40.37
CA GLY A 114 -15.20 -14.98 -41.26
C GLY A 114 -13.84 -15.30 -40.64
N GLU A 115 -13.79 -15.40 -39.32
CA GLU A 115 -12.59 -15.71 -38.54
C GLU A 115 -12.68 -17.14 -38.01
N ASN A 116 -11.55 -17.82 -38.02
CA ASN A 116 -11.44 -19.14 -37.44
C ASN A 116 -11.44 -19.01 -35.91
N TRP A 117 -12.30 -19.79 -35.23
CA TRP A 117 -12.44 -19.71 -33.77
C TRP A 117 -11.14 -20.09 -33.05
N THR A 118 -10.28 -20.92 -33.68
CA THR A 118 -8.97 -21.29 -33.15
C THR A 118 -8.02 -20.09 -33.11
N VAL A 119 -8.09 -19.22 -34.12
CA VAL A 119 -7.33 -17.96 -34.17
C VAL A 119 -7.84 -17.01 -33.09
N THR A 120 -9.16 -16.91 -32.89
CA THR A 120 -9.75 -16.09 -31.82
C THR A 120 -9.34 -16.61 -30.43
N LEU A 121 -9.31 -17.93 -30.20
CA LEU A 121 -8.88 -18.50 -28.93
C LEU A 121 -7.39 -18.24 -28.65
N SER A 122 -6.54 -18.42 -29.65
CA SER A 122 -5.11 -18.08 -29.58
C SER A 122 -4.90 -16.59 -29.28
N HIS A 123 -5.64 -15.70 -29.95
CA HIS A 123 -5.60 -14.26 -29.73
C HIS A 123 -5.94 -13.91 -28.28
N GLU A 124 -7.09 -14.34 -27.77
CA GLU A 124 -7.49 -14.03 -26.39
C GLU A 124 -6.54 -14.63 -25.35
N ALA A 125 -5.97 -15.82 -25.61
CA ALA A 125 -4.98 -16.41 -24.73
C ALA A 125 -3.69 -15.57 -24.66
N LEU A 126 -3.15 -15.13 -25.80
CA LEU A 126 -1.93 -14.31 -25.83
C LEU A 126 -2.15 -12.92 -25.24
N GLU A 127 -3.31 -12.30 -25.46
CA GLU A 127 -3.67 -11.04 -24.82
C GLU A 127 -3.77 -11.20 -23.29
N LEU A 128 -4.41 -12.27 -22.82
CA LEU A 128 -4.54 -12.58 -21.39
C LEU A 128 -3.20 -12.87 -20.72
N VAL A 129 -2.23 -13.44 -21.46
CA VAL A 129 -0.86 -13.67 -20.98
C VAL A 129 -0.08 -12.35 -20.90
N GLY A 130 -0.29 -11.43 -21.84
CA GLY A 130 0.40 -10.13 -21.89
C GLY A 130 -0.11 -9.10 -20.89
N ASP A 131 -1.43 -8.99 -20.73
CA ASP A 131 -2.08 -8.07 -19.80
C ASP A 131 -3.28 -8.75 -19.12
N PRO A 132 -3.06 -9.65 -18.14
CA PRO A 132 -4.13 -10.39 -17.48
C PRO A 132 -5.20 -9.50 -16.84
N GLN A 133 -4.83 -8.26 -16.46
CA GLN A 133 -5.72 -7.30 -15.81
C GLN A 133 -6.36 -6.30 -16.78
N GLY A 134 -5.97 -6.32 -18.06
CA GLY A 134 -6.46 -5.38 -19.06
C GLY A 134 -6.18 -3.92 -18.72
N ASN A 135 -5.12 -3.60 -17.97
CA ASN A 135 -4.85 -2.25 -17.45
C ASN A 135 -3.49 -1.67 -17.87
N LEU A 136 -2.68 -2.40 -18.65
CA LEU A 136 -1.37 -1.95 -19.05
C LEU A 136 -1.43 -1.00 -20.26
N LEU A 137 -0.69 0.11 -20.17
CA LEU A 137 -0.58 1.13 -21.20
C LEU A 137 0.90 1.42 -21.49
N VAL A 138 1.22 1.67 -22.76
CA VAL A 138 2.55 2.09 -23.20
C VAL A 138 2.48 3.45 -23.88
N GLN A 139 3.33 4.39 -23.42
CA GLN A 139 3.47 5.69 -24.04
C GLN A 139 4.07 5.55 -25.44
N GLY A 140 3.42 6.14 -26.45
CA GLY A 140 3.86 6.09 -27.83
C GLY A 140 3.24 7.20 -28.70
N PRO A 141 3.60 7.28 -29.98
CA PRO A 141 3.12 8.31 -30.89
C PRO A 141 1.64 8.11 -31.23
N HIS A 142 0.87 9.20 -31.36
CA HIS A 142 -0.49 9.16 -31.85
C HIS A 142 -0.50 8.62 -33.29
N PRO A 143 -1.33 7.61 -33.62
CA PRO A 143 -1.23 6.91 -34.91
C PRO A 143 -1.47 7.80 -36.14
N SER A 144 -2.29 8.83 -36.00
CA SER A 144 -2.52 9.84 -37.05
C SER A 144 -1.69 11.13 -36.90
N SER A 145 -0.89 11.27 -35.84
CA SER A 145 -0.19 12.53 -35.52
C SER A 145 1.11 12.23 -34.76
N PRO A 146 2.17 11.76 -35.45
CA PRO A 146 3.35 11.20 -34.78
C PRO A 146 4.08 12.14 -33.81
N GLY A 147 3.90 13.46 -33.94
CA GLY A 147 4.45 14.46 -32.99
C GLY A 147 3.62 14.65 -31.71
N VAL A 148 2.61 13.82 -31.49
CA VAL A 148 1.74 13.84 -30.31
C VAL A 148 1.93 12.52 -29.59
N GLU A 149 2.08 12.56 -28.27
CA GLU A 149 2.13 11.35 -27.44
C GLU A 149 0.74 10.94 -26.93
N VAL A 150 0.48 9.64 -26.95
CA VAL A 150 -0.70 8.96 -26.41
C VAL A 150 -0.28 7.71 -25.65
N PHE A 151 -1.22 7.08 -24.95
CA PHE A 151 -0.97 5.84 -24.23
C PHE A 151 -1.67 4.67 -24.92
N HIS A 152 -0.92 3.89 -25.70
CA HIS A 152 -1.40 2.70 -26.41
C HIS A 152 -1.70 1.57 -25.43
N TRP A 153 -2.71 0.76 -25.73
CA TRP A 153 -3.00 -0.44 -24.95
C TRP A 153 -1.89 -1.47 -25.15
N PHE A 154 -1.48 -2.14 -24.07
CA PHE A 154 -0.48 -3.19 -24.13
C PHE A 154 -1.12 -4.49 -24.62
N GLU A 155 -1.52 -4.51 -25.89
CA GLU A 155 -2.20 -5.63 -26.53
C GLU A 155 -1.25 -6.32 -27.51
N MET A 156 -1.11 -7.63 -27.35
CA MET A 156 -0.13 -8.47 -28.02
C MET A 156 -0.52 -8.78 -29.47
N CYS A 157 -1.80 -8.78 -29.80
CA CYS A 157 -2.32 -9.32 -31.06
C CYS A 157 -3.15 -8.31 -31.87
N ASP A 158 -3.71 -7.27 -31.24
CA ASP A 158 -4.63 -6.32 -31.90
C ASP A 158 -4.03 -5.65 -33.15
N ALA A 159 -2.79 -5.16 -33.08
CA ALA A 159 -2.09 -4.52 -34.21
C ALA A 159 -1.88 -5.47 -35.41
N VAL A 160 -1.89 -6.78 -35.15
CA VAL A 160 -1.63 -7.86 -36.12
C VAL A 160 -2.80 -8.82 -36.31
N GLN A 161 -4.00 -8.47 -35.83
CA GLN A 161 -5.19 -9.34 -35.84
C GLN A 161 -5.62 -9.81 -37.26
N GLY A 162 -5.10 -9.19 -38.31
CA GLY A 162 -5.30 -9.63 -39.69
C GLY A 162 -4.50 -10.87 -40.09
N GLN A 163 -3.52 -11.27 -39.29
CA GLN A 163 -2.50 -12.25 -39.62
C GLN A 163 -2.60 -13.46 -38.69
N SER A 164 -2.48 -14.64 -39.29
CA SER A 164 -2.48 -15.93 -38.63
C SER A 164 -1.44 -16.84 -39.29
N TYR A 165 -1.07 -17.92 -38.60
CA TYR A 165 -0.22 -18.96 -39.13
C TYR A 165 -0.67 -20.34 -38.63
N THR A 166 -0.16 -21.39 -39.25
CA THR A 166 -0.54 -22.77 -38.90
C THR A 166 0.53 -23.41 -38.04
N LEU A 167 0.12 -23.95 -36.88
CA LEU A 167 0.94 -24.72 -35.97
C LEU A 167 0.22 -26.04 -35.68
N ASP A 168 0.86 -27.17 -35.94
CA ASP A 168 0.26 -28.52 -35.80
C ASP A 168 -1.07 -28.71 -36.54
N GLY A 169 -1.23 -28.07 -37.70
CA GLY A 169 -2.47 -28.11 -38.48
C GLY A 169 -3.60 -27.23 -37.92
N VAL A 170 -3.36 -26.50 -36.83
CA VAL A 170 -4.28 -25.55 -36.23
C VAL A 170 -3.87 -24.14 -36.60
N GLU A 171 -4.83 -23.30 -37.01
CA GLU A 171 -4.57 -21.90 -37.30
C GLU A 171 -4.58 -21.06 -36.00
N VAL A 172 -3.52 -20.30 -35.76
CA VAL A 172 -3.29 -19.49 -34.55
C VAL A 172 -2.98 -18.02 -34.91
N SER A 173 -3.18 -17.10 -33.97
CA SER A 173 -2.99 -15.65 -34.16
C SER A 173 -1.50 -15.29 -34.29
N ASN A 174 -1.17 -14.28 -35.10
CA ASN A 174 0.11 -13.57 -34.97
C ASN A 174 0.11 -12.70 -33.70
N PHE A 175 1.30 -12.24 -33.27
CA PHE A 175 1.49 -11.32 -32.15
C PHE A 175 2.68 -10.38 -32.39
N VAL A 176 2.71 -9.25 -31.68
CA VAL A 176 3.77 -8.25 -31.70
C VAL A 176 4.94 -8.66 -30.79
N LEU A 177 6.14 -8.20 -31.13
CA LEU A 177 7.36 -8.40 -30.36
C LEU A 177 7.65 -7.17 -29.49
N PRO A 178 8.49 -7.26 -28.43
CA PRO A 178 8.77 -6.13 -27.54
C PRO A 178 9.17 -4.83 -28.24
N LEU A 179 9.88 -4.93 -29.38
CA LEU A 179 10.30 -3.79 -30.22
C LEU A 179 9.13 -2.96 -30.78
N TYR A 180 7.95 -3.56 -30.90
CA TYR A 180 6.76 -2.84 -31.33
C TYR A 180 6.42 -1.65 -30.42
N PHE A 181 6.75 -1.76 -29.13
CA PHE A 181 6.44 -0.78 -28.11
C PHE A 181 7.59 0.22 -27.85
N THR A 182 8.58 0.31 -28.73
CA THR A 182 9.67 1.29 -28.62
C THR A 182 9.41 2.54 -29.46
N PRO A 183 9.81 3.74 -29.00
CA PRO A 183 9.56 4.99 -29.71
C PRO A 183 10.40 5.15 -30.99
N GLU A 184 11.51 4.41 -31.11
CA GLU A 184 12.40 4.42 -32.27
C GLU A 184 12.35 3.08 -33.00
N GLU A 185 12.38 3.13 -34.33
CA GLU A 185 12.54 1.95 -35.18
C GLU A 185 13.96 1.41 -35.05
N GLN A 186 14.10 0.11 -34.78
CA GLN A 186 15.41 -0.53 -34.80
C GLN A 186 15.76 -1.00 -36.21
N GLU A 187 16.92 -0.58 -36.71
CA GLU A 187 17.41 -1.01 -38.03
C GLU A 187 17.63 -2.53 -38.06
N GLY A 188 16.92 -3.21 -38.97
CA GLY A 188 16.93 -4.68 -39.05
C GLY A 188 16.08 -5.39 -37.99
N GLY A 189 15.45 -4.64 -37.08
CA GLY A 189 14.51 -5.14 -36.10
C GLY A 189 13.17 -5.56 -36.72
N ARG A 190 12.48 -6.48 -36.05
CA ARG A 190 11.16 -6.97 -36.44
C ARG A 190 10.19 -6.74 -35.29
N ASN A 191 9.04 -6.12 -35.58
CA ASN A 191 8.04 -5.75 -34.57
C ASN A 191 6.90 -6.75 -34.42
N ASP A 192 6.81 -7.79 -35.26
CA ASP A 192 5.83 -8.87 -35.14
C ASP A 192 6.43 -10.25 -35.42
N PHE A 193 5.81 -11.31 -34.91
CA PHE A 193 6.39 -12.65 -34.99
C PHE A 193 6.49 -13.20 -36.43
N LEU A 194 5.55 -12.88 -37.32
CA LEU A 194 5.61 -13.31 -38.72
C LEU A 194 6.53 -12.44 -39.58
N GLY A 195 6.73 -11.17 -39.23
CA GLY A 195 7.60 -10.24 -39.96
C GLY A 195 7.13 -9.98 -41.38
N GLN A 196 5.82 -9.98 -41.62
CA GLN A 196 5.30 -9.81 -42.96
C GLN A 196 5.66 -8.43 -43.50
N LEU A 197 6.23 -8.41 -44.71
CA LEU A 197 6.55 -7.17 -45.40
C LEU A 197 5.36 -6.70 -46.23
N ASP A 198 5.12 -5.40 -46.24
CA ASP A 198 4.13 -4.75 -47.09
C ASP A 198 4.58 -4.73 -48.57
N GLY A 199 3.71 -4.22 -49.46
CA GLY A 199 4.01 -4.09 -50.89
C GLY A 199 5.20 -3.17 -51.23
N LYS A 200 5.77 -2.48 -50.24
CA LYS A 200 6.97 -1.65 -50.32
C LYS A 200 8.17 -2.26 -49.60
N LYS A 201 8.09 -3.56 -49.24
CA LYS A 201 9.11 -4.33 -48.52
C LYS A 201 9.41 -3.80 -47.11
N LYS A 202 8.45 -3.15 -46.43
CA LYS A 202 8.58 -2.69 -45.05
C LYS A 202 7.79 -3.58 -44.09
N GLY A 203 8.38 -3.93 -42.95
CA GLY A 203 7.69 -4.66 -41.88
C GLY A 203 6.73 -3.78 -41.08
N LEU A 204 6.13 -4.34 -40.03
CA LEU A 204 5.31 -3.57 -39.08
C LEU A 204 6.17 -2.50 -38.41
N ALA A 205 5.74 -1.25 -38.45
CA ALA A 205 6.38 -0.14 -37.72
C ALA A 205 6.05 -0.23 -36.22
N SER A 206 6.89 0.33 -35.36
CA SER A 206 6.62 0.50 -33.93
C SER A 206 5.35 1.34 -33.75
N PHE A 207 4.44 0.89 -32.89
CA PHE A 207 3.07 1.41 -32.73
C PHE A 207 2.25 1.47 -34.04
N GLY A 208 2.70 0.78 -35.09
CA GLY A 208 2.03 0.69 -36.38
C GLY A 208 0.88 -0.32 -36.37
N VAL A 209 0.13 -0.38 -37.47
CA VAL A 209 -0.99 -1.32 -37.62
C VAL A 209 -0.86 -2.06 -38.95
N SER A 210 -0.92 -3.39 -38.91
CA SER A 210 -0.91 -4.23 -40.11
C SER A 210 -2.29 -4.27 -40.79
N LYS A 211 -2.35 -4.79 -42.02
CA LYS A 211 -3.63 -4.98 -42.72
C LYS A 211 -4.54 -5.92 -41.92
N GLY A 212 -5.75 -5.46 -41.62
CA GLY A 212 -6.76 -6.17 -40.82
C GLY A 212 -6.63 -6.00 -39.31
N GLY A 213 -5.56 -5.36 -38.82
CA GLY A 213 -5.38 -5.00 -37.42
C GLY A 213 -5.98 -3.63 -37.07
N TYR A 214 -6.00 -3.33 -35.78
CA TYR A 214 -6.31 -2.01 -35.23
C TYR A 214 -5.57 -1.85 -33.90
N ILE A 215 -5.51 -0.64 -33.36
CA ILE A 215 -4.95 -0.39 -32.02
C ILE A 215 -5.88 0.50 -31.21
N GLY A 216 -5.91 0.29 -29.90
CA GLY A 216 -6.54 1.18 -28.95
C GLY A 216 -5.50 2.04 -28.22
N PHE A 217 -5.86 3.27 -27.92
CA PHE A 217 -5.02 4.18 -27.15
C PHE A 217 -5.87 5.17 -26.36
N TYR A 218 -5.28 5.76 -25.34
CA TYR A 218 -5.83 6.89 -24.61
C TYR A 218 -5.16 8.18 -25.09
N ASP A 219 -5.96 9.12 -25.62
CA ASP A 219 -5.48 10.47 -25.94
C ASP A 219 -5.69 11.39 -24.73
N PRO A 220 -4.63 11.73 -23.98
CA PRO A 220 -4.74 12.55 -22.77
C PRO A 220 -5.27 13.96 -23.07
N ARG A 221 -5.13 14.45 -24.30
CA ARG A 221 -5.62 15.78 -24.70
C ARG A 221 -7.13 15.80 -24.89
N LYS A 222 -7.68 14.68 -25.38
CA LYS A 222 -9.14 14.51 -25.54
C LYS A 222 -9.79 13.88 -24.31
N ARG A 223 -8.97 13.35 -23.40
CA ARG A 223 -9.38 12.55 -22.25
C ARG A 223 -10.29 11.39 -22.65
N ALA A 224 -9.95 10.75 -23.76
CA ALA A 224 -10.78 9.76 -24.40
C ALA A 224 -9.96 8.55 -24.85
N HIS A 225 -10.56 7.37 -24.69
CA HIS A 225 -10.07 6.17 -25.34
C HIS A 225 -10.54 6.17 -26.78
N GLU A 226 -9.59 6.02 -27.68
CA GLU A 226 -9.81 5.99 -29.10
C GLU A 226 -9.23 4.69 -29.66
N THR A 227 -9.77 4.28 -30.80
CA THR A 227 -9.27 3.14 -31.57
C THR A 227 -8.93 3.61 -32.95
N TYR A 228 -7.81 3.15 -33.49
CA TYR A 228 -7.36 3.48 -34.83
C TYR A 228 -7.19 2.23 -35.69
N ALA A 229 -7.72 2.29 -36.90
CA ALA A 229 -7.29 1.47 -38.01
C ALA A 229 -7.21 2.32 -39.27
N SER A 230 -6.51 1.81 -40.28
CA SER A 230 -6.44 2.44 -41.59
C SER A 230 -7.84 2.62 -42.19
N ALA A 231 -8.17 3.85 -42.61
CA ALA A 231 -9.44 4.16 -43.27
C ALA A 231 -9.62 3.41 -44.61
N LYS A 232 -8.52 2.94 -45.21
CA LYS A 232 -8.53 2.19 -46.47
C LYS A 232 -8.71 0.68 -46.26
N ASP A 233 -8.75 0.22 -45.01
CA ASP A 233 -8.88 -1.20 -44.69
C ASP A 233 -10.33 -1.53 -44.29
N ALA A 234 -11.14 -1.89 -45.29
CA ALA A 234 -12.55 -2.25 -45.06
C ALA A 234 -12.73 -3.44 -44.10
N LYS A 235 -11.74 -4.35 -43.99
CA LYS A 235 -11.80 -5.49 -43.08
C LYS A 235 -11.59 -5.02 -41.64
N ALA A 236 -10.58 -4.20 -41.39
CA ALA A 236 -10.33 -3.61 -40.07
C ALA A 236 -11.48 -2.70 -39.62
N GLN A 237 -12.03 -1.87 -40.53
CA GLN A 237 -13.17 -1.00 -40.22
C GLN A 237 -14.43 -1.80 -39.87
N LYS A 238 -14.74 -2.87 -40.62
CA LYS A 238 -15.88 -3.76 -40.31
C LYS A 238 -15.70 -4.44 -38.95
N ARG A 239 -14.49 -4.92 -38.64
CA ARG A 239 -14.15 -5.52 -37.34
C ARG A 239 -14.32 -4.53 -36.20
N MET A 240 -13.75 -3.33 -36.31
CA MET A 240 -13.90 -2.26 -35.33
C MET A 240 -15.36 -1.88 -35.11
N ALA A 241 -16.15 -1.72 -36.17
CA ALA A 241 -17.57 -1.41 -36.08
C ALA A 241 -18.35 -2.53 -35.37
N THR A 242 -18.01 -3.79 -35.64
CA THR A 242 -18.65 -4.95 -34.99
C THR A 242 -18.24 -5.06 -33.52
N LYS A 243 -16.94 -4.89 -33.18
CA LYS A 243 -16.45 -4.81 -31.80
C LYS A 243 -17.10 -3.62 -31.05
N ALA A 244 -17.27 -2.47 -31.70
CA ALA A 244 -17.91 -1.29 -31.11
C ALA A 244 -19.43 -1.45 -30.89
N ALA A 245 -20.14 -2.13 -31.79
CA ALA A 245 -21.57 -2.40 -31.68
C ALA A 245 -21.93 -3.42 -30.57
N HIS A 246 -20.96 -4.24 -30.15
CA HIS A 246 -21.14 -5.29 -29.14
C HIS A 246 -20.39 -5.02 -27.83
N MET A 247 -19.95 -3.79 -27.55
CA MET A 247 -19.14 -3.47 -26.35
C MET A 247 -20.00 -3.27 -25.09
N TYR A 248 -19.88 -4.19 -24.12
CA TYR A 248 -20.07 -3.91 -22.69
C TYR A 248 -18.94 -4.40 -21.76
N GLY A 249 -17.85 -4.99 -22.28
CA GLY A 249 -16.71 -5.48 -21.47
C GLY A 249 -15.52 -4.50 -21.40
N ARG A 250 -14.68 -4.46 -22.44
CA ARG A 250 -13.38 -3.75 -22.39
C ARG A 250 -13.48 -2.21 -22.31
N GLY A 251 -14.49 -1.61 -22.94
CA GLY A 251 -14.71 -0.16 -22.89
C GLY A 251 -15.17 0.36 -21.54
N TYR A 252 -15.76 -0.48 -20.68
CA TYR A 252 -16.33 -0.08 -19.39
C TYR A 252 -15.26 0.11 -18.31
N LEU A 253 -14.20 -0.72 -18.29
CA LEU A 253 -13.04 -0.54 -17.40
C LEU A 253 -12.17 0.64 -17.85
N ARG A 254 -11.92 0.77 -19.16
CA ARG A 254 -10.98 1.78 -19.69
C ARG A 254 -11.63 3.16 -19.89
N LYS A 255 -12.88 3.31 -20.36
CA LYS A 255 -13.57 4.65 -20.32
C LYS A 255 -13.73 5.22 -18.91
N HIS A 256 -13.46 4.42 -17.88
CA HIS A 256 -13.51 4.82 -16.48
C HIS A 256 -12.15 4.70 -15.79
N SER A 257 -11.04 4.58 -16.54
CA SER A 257 -9.67 4.58 -16.01
C SER A 257 -9.02 5.97 -15.93
N GLU A 258 -9.76 7.05 -16.17
CA GLU A 258 -9.44 8.38 -15.63
C GLU A 258 -10.67 9.03 -14.97
N ALA A 259 -10.51 9.42 -13.70
CA ALA A 259 -11.34 10.37 -12.96
C ALA A 259 -12.83 10.01 -12.71
N SER A 260 -13.06 9.23 -11.64
CA SER A 260 -13.85 9.62 -10.46
C SER A 260 -15.16 10.43 -10.57
N VAL A 261 -15.95 10.42 -11.65
CA VAL A 261 -17.25 11.16 -11.68
C VAL A 261 -18.41 10.41 -12.37
N PRO A 262 -18.27 9.71 -13.51
CA PRO A 262 -19.46 9.15 -14.17
C PRO A 262 -20.04 7.88 -13.51
N ARG A 263 -19.26 7.21 -12.65
CA ARG A 263 -19.75 6.10 -11.81
C ARG A 263 -20.70 6.61 -10.73
N GLU A 264 -20.55 7.85 -10.27
CA GLU A 264 -21.52 8.48 -9.38
C GLU A 264 -22.83 8.75 -10.13
N ASP A 265 -22.85 9.29 -11.35
CA ASP A 265 -24.13 9.64 -12.01
C ASP A 265 -24.96 8.44 -12.48
N ALA A 266 -24.32 7.36 -12.96
CA ALA A 266 -25.03 6.12 -13.29
C ALA A 266 -25.44 5.34 -12.02
N HIS A 267 -24.66 5.42 -10.94
CA HIS A 267 -25.04 4.92 -9.62
C HIS A 267 -26.17 5.77 -9.03
N MET A 268 -26.17 7.10 -9.21
CA MET A 268 -27.17 8.05 -8.73
C MET A 268 -28.52 7.93 -9.46
N ARG A 269 -28.53 7.51 -10.74
CA ARG A 269 -29.78 7.10 -11.41
C ARG A 269 -30.33 5.77 -10.92
N MET A 270 -29.50 4.86 -10.43
CA MET A 270 -29.94 3.67 -9.68
C MET A 270 -30.35 4.00 -8.22
N LEU A 271 -29.80 5.07 -7.63
CA LEU A 271 -30.10 5.53 -6.26
C LEU A 271 -31.47 6.22 -6.11
N GLY A 272 -32.30 6.26 -7.17
CA GLY A 272 -33.69 6.71 -7.11
C GLY A 272 -34.73 5.59 -6.99
N GLY A 273 -34.32 4.31 -7.01
CA GLY A 273 -35.24 3.17 -6.96
C GLY A 273 -35.00 2.34 -5.71
N GLU A 274 -35.92 2.46 -4.75
CA GLU A 274 -35.98 1.60 -3.55
C GLU A 274 -35.75 0.13 -3.92
N SER A 275 -34.65 -0.45 -3.45
CA SER A 275 -34.55 -1.90 -3.29
C SER A 275 -33.63 -2.23 -2.13
N PHE A 276 -34.27 -2.63 -1.04
CA PHE A 276 -33.66 -3.17 0.16
C PHE A 276 -32.89 -4.45 -0.20
N VAL A 277 -31.56 -4.39 -0.17
CA VAL A 277 -30.76 -5.59 0.11
C VAL A 277 -30.15 -5.39 1.48
N LYS A 278 -30.75 -6.06 2.46
CA LYS A 278 -30.22 -6.15 3.83
C LYS A 278 -28.76 -6.57 3.76
N ALA A 279 -27.90 -5.76 4.38
CA ALA A 279 -26.57 -6.17 4.79
C ALA A 279 -26.67 -7.53 5.50
N SER A 280 -26.00 -8.54 4.96
CA SER A 280 -25.68 -9.72 5.73
C SER A 280 -24.67 -9.31 6.80
N ALA A 281 -25.14 -9.33 8.04
CA ALA A 281 -24.47 -8.85 9.23
C ALA A 281 -22.97 -9.20 9.31
N THR A 282 -22.20 -8.26 9.85
CA THR A 282 -21.02 -8.48 10.71
C THR A 282 -21.34 -9.61 11.71
N PRO A 283 -20.37 -10.41 12.21
CA PRO A 283 -20.63 -11.25 13.37
C PRO A 283 -21.37 -10.42 14.42
N SER A 284 -22.49 -10.92 14.96
CA SER A 284 -23.53 -10.09 15.60
C SER A 284 -23.12 -9.32 16.87
N ASP A 285 -21.86 -9.39 17.28
CA ASP A 285 -21.40 -9.07 18.63
C ASP A 285 -20.20 -8.08 18.68
N ASP A 286 -19.71 -7.52 17.56
CA ASP A 286 -18.70 -6.42 17.59
C ASP A 286 -19.40 -5.05 17.77
N PRO A 287 -19.25 -4.39 18.93
CA PRO A 287 -19.92 -3.12 19.21
C PRO A 287 -19.22 -1.90 18.60
N ILE A 288 -18.04 -2.08 18.01
CA ILE A 288 -17.22 -0.99 17.50
C ILE A 288 -17.71 -0.57 16.12
N LYS A 289 -17.92 0.74 15.93
CA LYS A 289 -18.15 1.36 14.61
C LYS A 289 -16.96 2.18 14.16
N HIS A 290 -16.30 2.87 15.09
CA HIS A 290 -15.19 3.78 14.80
C HIS A 290 -13.90 3.21 15.35
N VAL A 291 -12.88 3.08 14.51
CA VAL A 291 -11.52 2.78 14.92
C VAL A 291 -10.69 4.05 14.75
N VAL A 292 -10.24 4.61 15.87
CA VAL A 292 -9.40 5.81 15.91
C VAL A 292 -7.98 5.38 16.25
N VAL A 293 -7.00 5.79 15.47
CA VAL A 293 -5.59 5.41 15.66
C VAL A 293 -4.77 6.67 15.85
N LEU A 294 -4.06 6.78 16.96
CA LEU A 294 -3.02 7.80 17.19
C LEU A 294 -1.67 7.10 17.19
N MET A 295 -0.80 7.49 16.26
CA MET A 295 0.55 6.95 16.13
C MET A 295 1.60 8.01 16.43
N LEU A 296 2.23 7.89 17.59
CA LEU A 296 3.32 8.74 18.09
C LEU A 296 4.68 8.23 17.59
N GLU A 297 5.76 8.94 17.94
CA GLU A 297 7.11 8.72 17.40
C GLU A 297 8.13 8.22 18.43
N ASN A 298 8.93 7.24 18.01
CA ASN A 298 10.29 6.96 18.48
C ASN A 298 10.39 6.66 19.98
N ARG A 299 9.60 5.72 20.49
CA ARG A 299 9.61 5.30 21.92
C ARG A 299 9.45 3.80 22.10
N SER A 300 10.33 3.22 22.92
CA SER A 300 10.27 1.80 23.25
C SER A 300 9.19 1.48 24.30
N PHE A 301 8.71 0.24 24.33
CA PHE A 301 7.77 -0.22 25.36
C PHE A 301 8.34 -0.04 26.77
N ASP A 302 9.55 -0.56 27.03
CA ASP A 302 10.19 -0.47 28.34
C ASP A 302 10.36 0.98 28.83
N GLN A 303 10.70 1.91 27.92
CA GLN A 303 10.88 3.31 28.28
C GLN A 303 9.58 3.96 28.78
N MET A 304 8.46 3.69 28.11
CA MET A 304 7.19 4.40 28.39
C MET A 304 6.30 3.66 29.39
N LEU A 305 6.21 2.34 29.26
CA LEU A 305 5.30 1.47 30.01
C LEU A 305 6.02 0.37 30.80
N GLY A 306 7.33 0.18 30.63
CA GLY A 306 8.06 -0.88 31.34
C GLY A 306 7.99 -0.78 32.87
N GLY A 307 7.86 0.43 33.42
CA GLY A 307 7.64 0.64 34.85
C GLY A 307 6.30 0.11 35.39
N MET A 308 5.34 -0.20 34.51
CA MET A 308 3.99 -0.67 34.87
C MET A 308 4.00 -1.98 35.67
N THR A 309 5.09 -2.74 35.64
CA THR A 309 5.30 -3.93 36.49
C THR A 309 5.18 -3.65 37.98
N ARG A 310 5.35 -2.40 38.44
CA ARG A 310 5.05 -1.95 39.82
C ARG A 310 3.56 -2.11 40.17
N PHE A 311 2.69 -1.90 39.18
CA PHE A 311 1.24 -1.90 39.33
C PHE A 311 0.63 -3.23 38.88
N ASN A 312 1.07 -3.77 37.74
CA ASN A 312 0.59 -5.01 37.18
C ASN A 312 1.76 -5.95 36.86
N LYS A 313 1.89 -7.02 37.66
CA LYS A 313 2.96 -8.02 37.52
C LYS A 313 2.84 -8.89 36.26
N ASP A 314 1.71 -8.87 35.57
CA ASP A 314 1.48 -9.67 34.37
C ASP A 314 2.12 -9.02 33.13
N VAL A 315 2.56 -7.76 33.23
CA VAL A 315 3.32 -7.06 32.18
C VAL A 315 4.73 -7.62 32.09
N GLU A 316 5.19 -7.95 30.88
CA GLU A 316 6.61 -8.19 30.59
C GLU A 316 7.36 -6.86 30.43
N GLY A 317 7.72 -6.24 31.57
CA GLY A 317 8.40 -4.94 31.61
C GLY A 317 9.71 -4.94 32.41
N VAL A 318 9.96 -3.84 33.12
CA VAL A 318 11.16 -3.67 33.95
C VAL A 318 11.01 -4.49 35.25
N PRO A 319 11.95 -5.38 35.60
CA PRO A 319 11.85 -6.19 36.80
C PRO A 319 11.95 -5.34 38.07
N GLN A 320 11.06 -5.60 39.03
CA GLN A 320 11.02 -4.88 40.32
C GLN A 320 12.05 -5.36 41.35
N LYS A 321 12.71 -6.49 41.08
CA LYS A 321 13.71 -7.12 41.97
C LYS A 321 14.85 -7.68 41.14
N GLY A 322 16.02 -7.80 41.75
CA GLY A 322 17.23 -8.34 41.12
C GLY A 322 18.17 -7.25 40.60
N THR A 323 19.19 -7.68 39.86
CA THR A 323 20.14 -6.76 39.23
C THR A 323 19.46 -6.05 38.06
N PRO A 324 19.50 -4.70 37.99
CA PRO A 324 19.01 -3.99 36.83
C PRO A 324 19.69 -4.48 35.55
N ARG A 325 18.93 -4.52 34.45
CA ARG A 325 19.51 -4.81 33.13
C ARG A 325 20.51 -3.72 32.77
N SER A 326 21.52 -4.06 31.98
CA SER A 326 22.56 -3.10 31.61
C SER A 326 23.09 -3.34 30.21
N ASN A 327 23.52 -2.27 29.55
CA ASN A 327 24.35 -2.33 28.35
C ASN A 327 25.77 -1.90 28.71
N LYS A 328 26.76 -2.57 28.12
CA LYS A 328 28.18 -2.22 28.27
C LYS A 328 28.72 -1.73 26.94
N THR A 329 29.38 -0.57 26.95
CA THR A 329 29.99 0.02 25.75
C THR A 329 31.45 -0.40 25.58
N SER A 330 31.99 -0.15 24.38
CA SER A 330 33.40 -0.35 24.02
C SER A 330 34.37 0.53 24.82
N LYS A 331 33.89 1.61 25.43
CA LYS A 331 34.65 2.46 26.38
C LYS A 331 34.48 2.03 27.85
N ASP A 332 34.01 0.81 28.10
CA ASP A 332 33.75 0.25 29.42
C ASP A 332 32.70 1.00 30.27
N HIS A 333 31.88 1.85 29.66
CA HIS A 333 30.71 2.41 30.36
C HIS A 333 29.67 1.30 30.57
N VAL A 334 29.20 1.15 31.81
CA VAL A 334 28.08 0.28 32.16
C VAL A 334 26.85 1.16 32.39
N VAL A 335 25.87 1.05 31.52
CA VAL A 335 24.64 1.85 31.56
C VAL A 335 23.51 0.96 32.04
N GLN A 336 22.94 1.27 33.22
CA GLN A 336 21.88 0.48 33.84
C GLN A 336 20.49 1.00 33.45
N GLN A 337 19.55 0.09 33.23
CA GLN A 337 18.13 0.40 33.13
C GLN A 337 17.62 0.90 34.48
N LYS A 338 17.17 2.14 34.55
CA LYS A 338 16.74 2.80 35.80
C LYS A 338 15.65 3.85 35.53
N PRO A 339 14.81 4.19 36.51
CA PRO A 339 13.85 5.27 36.33
C PRO A 339 14.57 6.61 36.21
N GLY A 340 13.95 7.57 35.54
CA GLY A 340 14.49 8.93 35.37
C GLY A 340 14.67 9.36 33.92
N ALA A 341 13.87 8.82 33.01
CA ALA A 341 13.78 9.33 31.65
C ALA A 341 13.36 10.81 31.68
N ALA A 342 14.06 11.64 30.92
CA ALA A 342 13.80 13.06 30.82
C ALA A 342 12.67 13.33 29.83
N TRP A 343 11.86 14.35 30.11
CA TRP A 343 10.74 14.75 29.25
C TRP A 343 11.22 15.44 27.96
N VAL A 344 12.46 15.93 27.98
CA VAL A 344 13.18 16.60 26.88
C VAL A 344 14.62 16.09 26.92
N LEU A 345 15.17 15.64 25.79
CA LEU A 345 16.59 15.28 25.70
C LEU A 345 17.45 16.51 25.39
N GLU A 346 18.76 16.38 25.60
CA GLU A 346 19.71 17.43 25.23
C GLU A 346 19.65 17.71 23.72
N LYS A 347 19.81 18.98 23.34
CA LYS A 347 19.66 19.41 21.94
C LYS A 347 20.67 18.68 21.05
N GLY A 348 20.17 18.08 19.97
CA GLY A 348 21.00 17.33 19.02
C GLY A 348 21.41 15.94 19.52
N ARG A 349 20.82 15.45 20.61
CA ARG A 349 20.99 14.09 21.14
C ARG A 349 19.77 13.24 20.83
N ASP A 350 19.68 12.81 19.57
CA ASP A 350 18.66 11.92 19.06
C ASP A 350 19.26 10.50 18.92
N PRO A 351 18.79 9.50 19.68
CA PRO A 351 19.37 8.16 19.61
C PRO A 351 19.18 7.53 18.22
N ASN A 352 20.14 6.71 17.79
CA ASN A 352 20.03 6.08 16.47
C ASN A 352 18.85 5.12 16.39
N HIS A 353 18.14 5.16 15.27
CA HIS A 353 17.02 4.26 14.97
C HIS A 353 16.93 3.90 13.48
N GLU A 354 18.02 4.06 12.73
CA GLU A 354 18.12 3.49 11.37
C GLU A 354 18.21 1.97 11.42
N HIS A 355 18.00 1.29 10.28
CA HIS A 355 18.03 -0.18 10.21
C HIS A 355 19.34 -0.77 10.76
N ASP A 356 20.48 -0.33 10.24
CA ASP A 356 21.79 -0.85 10.63
C ASP A 356 22.09 -0.61 12.12
N ASP A 357 21.66 0.53 12.65
CA ASP A 357 21.85 0.85 14.06
C ASP A 357 20.95 0.00 14.93
N THR A 358 19.68 -0.18 14.56
CA THR A 358 18.77 -1.08 15.25
C THR A 358 19.33 -2.50 15.27
N MET A 359 19.88 -2.98 14.15
CA MET A 359 20.53 -4.30 14.09
C MET A 359 21.73 -4.42 15.05
N LYS A 360 22.52 -3.36 15.25
CA LYS A 360 23.56 -3.33 16.30
C LYS A 360 22.94 -3.38 17.70
N GLN A 361 21.84 -2.66 17.92
CA GLN A 361 21.16 -2.58 19.22
C GLN A 361 20.59 -3.92 19.67
N LEU A 362 20.01 -4.68 18.73
CA LEU A 362 19.55 -6.06 18.95
C LEU A 362 20.66 -6.99 19.42
N GLY A 363 21.93 -6.64 19.19
CA GLY A 363 23.08 -7.40 19.67
C GLY A 363 23.24 -8.75 18.99
N SER A 364 23.84 -9.70 19.70
CA SER A 364 24.07 -11.06 19.19
C SER A 364 23.17 -12.07 19.91
N ALA A 365 23.08 -13.29 19.38
CA ALA A 365 22.35 -14.36 20.08
C ALA A 365 22.89 -14.65 21.49
N ALA A 366 24.18 -14.40 21.75
CA ALA A 366 24.80 -14.59 23.06
C ALA A 366 24.54 -13.40 24.02
N SER A 367 24.31 -12.21 23.47
CA SER A 367 24.04 -10.98 24.20
C SER A 367 22.96 -10.20 23.45
N PRO A 368 21.68 -10.62 23.54
CA PRO A 368 20.60 -9.94 22.87
C PRO A 368 20.32 -8.59 23.54
N MET A 369 19.81 -7.64 22.78
CA MET A 369 19.42 -6.30 23.23
C MET A 369 20.55 -5.54 23.96
N SER A 370 21.82 -5.79 23.60
CA SER A 370 22.97 -5.29 24.36
C SER A 370 23.63 -4.05 23.76
N GLY A 371 23.19 -3.60 22.58
CA GLY A 371 23.91 -2.61 21.77
C GLY A 371 23.35 -1.18 21.82
N PHE A 372 22.34 -0.88 22.64
CA PHE A 372 21.68 0.43 22.68
C PHE A 372 22.63 1.56 23.10
N ALA A 373 23.30 1.40 24.24
CA ALA A 373 24.26 2.39 24.71
C ALA A 373 25.47 2.53 23.76
N GLU A 374 25.92 1.43 23.16
CA GLU A 374 27.04 1.44 22.20
C GLU A 374 26.65 2.17 20.91
N SER A 375 25.46 1.90 20.37
CA SER A 375 24.93 2.57 19.18
C SER A 375 24.87 4.08 19.39
N PHE A 376 24.35 4.55 20.53
CA PHE A 376 24.33 5.97 20.87
C PHE A 376 25.74 6.58 20.96
N LEU A 377 26.67 5.90 21.63
CA LEU A 377 28.06 6.36 21.77
C LEU A 377 28.81 6.42 20.43
N GLN A 378 28.46 5.57 19.46
CA GLN A 378 29.03 5.63 18.11
C GLN A 378 28.60 6.88 17.35
N ARG A 379 27.33 7.31 17.49
CA ARG A 379 26.84 8.58 16.92
C ARG A 379 27.42 9.79 17.65
N TYR A 380 27.53 9.67 18.97
CA TYR A 380 27.98 10.74 19.86
C TYR A 380 29.20 10.30 20.68
N PRO A 381 30.41 10.29 20.10
CA PRO A 381 31.61 9.86 20.81
C PRO A 381 31.96 10.70 22.04
N ASP A 382 31.40 11.91 22.12
CA ASP A 382 31.53 12.88 23.22
C ASP A 382 30.43 12.76 24.28
N ALA A 383 29.50 11.81 24.14
CA ALA A 383 28.40 11.63 25.08
C ALA A 383 28.88 11.41 26.52
N THR A 384 28.29 12.16 27.43
CA THR A 384 28.44 12.02 28.87
C THR A 384 27.71 10.78 29.39
N GLN A 385 28.05 10.34 30.60
CA GLN A 385 27.33 9.25 31.25
C GLN A 385 25.83 9.57 31.44
N ALA A 386 25.48 10.84 31.70
CA ALA A 386 24.09 11.25 31.88
C ALA A 386 23.28 11.13 30.58
N GLU A 387 23.88 11.45 29.43
CA GLU A 387 23.23 11.27 28.12
C GLU A 387 23.10 9.78 27.76
N LEU A 388 24.12 8.98 28.03
CA LEU A 388 24.05 7.51 27.88
C LEU A 388 22.95 6.91 28.77
N ASP A 389 22.84 7.37 30.01
CA ASP A 389 21.82 6.90 30.94
C ASP A 389 20.40 7.10 30.39
N GLN A 390 20.14 8.15 29.59
CA GLN A 390 18.82 8.40 29.00
C GLN A 390 18.39 7.33 27.99
N VAL A 391 19.34 6.66 27.32
CA VAL A 391 19.05 5.56 26.39
C VAL A 391 18.45 4.35 27.10
N MET A 392 18.89 4.09 28.34
CA MET A 392 18.43 2.98 29.18
C MET A 392 17.37 3.42 30.21
N ALA A 393 17.09 4.72 30.32
CA ALA A 393 16.17 5.24 31.32
C ALA A 393 14.70 4.99 30.92
N TYR A 394 13.84 4.85 31.92
CA TYR A 394 12.40 4.73 31.71
C TYR A 394 11.60 5.72 32.57
N PHE A 395 10.36 5.98 32.15
CA PHE A 395 9.38 6.78 32.87
C PHE A 395 8.78 5.97 34.02
N ASP A 396 8.83 6.51 35.23
CA ASP A 396 8.36 5.79 36.41
C ASP A 396 6.84 5.71 36.42
N PHE A 397 6.33 4.49 36.57
CA PHE A 397 4.90 4.26 36.72
C PHE A 397 4.55 4.37 38.20
N GLY A 398 3.78 5.39 38.57
CA GLY A 398 3.53 5.73 39.96
C GLY A 398 2.84 4.62 40.73
N ALA A 399 2.93 4.65 42.07
CA ALA A 399 2.09 3.79 42.89
C ALA A 399 0.61 4.14 42.75
N THR A 400 0.32 5.42 42.51
CA THR A 400 -1.03 5.96 42.27
C THR A 400 -1.03 6.90 41.07
N PRO A 401 -2.19 7.17 40.42
CA PRO A 401 -2.25 8.02 39.23
C PRO A 401 -1.66 9.43 39.39
N LYS A 402 -1.67 10.00 40.61
CA LYS A 402 -1.06 11.31 40.89
C LYS A 402 0.47 11.29 40.87
N ASP A 403 1.08 10.11 40.93
CA ASP A 403 2.53 9.91 40.97
C ASP A 403 3.06 9.44 39.60
N ASP A 404 2.19 9.31 38.59
CA ASP A 404 2.58 8.90 37.23
C ASP A 404 3.41 9.98 36.54
N THR A 405 4.52 9.58 35.91
CA THR A 405 5.34 10.52 35.13
C THR A 405 4.79 10.75 33.73
N LEU A 406 3.92 9.89 33.21
CA LEU A 406 3.21 10.13 31.93
C LEU A 406 1.70 10.11 32.22
N PRO A 407 1.11 11.23 32.68
CA PRO A 407 -0.23 11.23 33.24
C PRO A 407 -1.32 10.73 32.28
N ALA A 408 -1.21 11.00 30.98
CA ALA A 408 -2.19 10.54 30.01
C ALA A 408 -1.98 9.07 29.66
N LEU A 409 -0.76 8.71 29.23
CA LEU A 409 -0.47 7.34 28.79
C LEU A 409 -0.62 6.34 29.93
N HIS A 410 -0.13 6.65 31.14
CA HIS A 410 -0.25 5.78 32.30
C HIS A 410 -1.70 5.67 32.78
N THR A 411 -2.50 6.74 32.70
CA THR A 411 -3.94 6.65 32.99
C THR A 411 -4.64 5.69 32.04
N LEU A 412 -4.33 5.73 30.74
CA LEU A 412 -4.89 4.76 29.80
C LEU A 412 -4.43 3.33 30.11
N ALA A 413 -3.14 3.13 30.40
CA ALA A 413 -2.57 1.82 30.72
C ALA A 413 -3.17 1.20 31.98
N ARG A 414 -3.53 2.00 32.98
CA ARG A 414 -4.22 1.53 34.20
C ARG A 414 -5.64 1.04 33.95
N ASN A 415 -6.31 1.61 32.94
CA ASN A 415 -7.75 1.48 32.78
C ASN A 415 -8.18 0.63 31.58
N PHE A 416 -7.28 0.30 30.66
CA PHE A 416 -7.61 -0.36 29.39
C PHE A 416 -6.64 -1.51 29.07
N THR A 417 -6.76 -2.10 27.87
CA THR A 417 -5.91 -3.22 27.47
C THR A 417 -4.55 -2.70 27.02
N VAL A 418 -3.47 -3.15 27.68
CA VAL A 418 -2.08 -2.91 27.25
C VAL A 418 -1.60 -4.12 26.46
N CYS A 419 -1.08 -3.89 25.25
CA CYS A 419 -0.42 -4.93 24.46
C CYS A 419 1.08 -4.85 24.73
N ASP A 420 1.63 -5.79 25.52
CA ASP A 420 3.05 -5.77 25.92
C ASP A 420 3.97 -6.53 24.95
N HIS A 421 3.41 -7.08 23.88
CA HIS A 421 4.12 -7.75 22.79
C HIS A 421 3.76 -7.15 21.43
N TRP A 422 3.64 -5.81 21.37
CA TRP A 422 3.53 -5.08 20.12
C TRP A 422 4.90 -4.61 19.64
N PHE A 423 5.32 -5.06 18.46
CA PHE A 423 6.63 -4.78 17.87
C PHE A 423 6.48 -3.85 16.67
N SER A 424 7.52 -3.05 16.38
CA SER A 424 7.60 -2.42 15.07
C SER A 424 7.73 -3.48 13.97
N SER A 425 7.16 -3.23 12.79
CA SER A 425 7.07 -4.25 11.73
C SER A 425 8.42 -4.64 11.12
N MET A 426 9.46 -3.83 11.31
CA MET A 426 10.84 -4.18 10.99
C MET A 426 11.82 -3.44 11.90
N PRO A 427 13.06 -3.96 12.11
CA PRO A 427 14.09 -3.26 12.85
C PRO A 427 14.60 -2.07 12.04
N GLY A 428 14.16 -0.86 12.31
CA GLY A 428 14.61 0.33 11.60
C GLY A 428 13.60 1.46 11.65
N PRO A 429 13.69 2.41 10.72
CA PRO A 429 13.29 3.78 11.03
C PRO A 429 11.80 4.06 10.83
N THR A 430 11.42 5.28 11.21
CA THR A 430 10.08 5.85 11.18
C THR A 430 9.32 5.62 9.88
N TRP A 431 9.84 6.03 8.72
CA TRP A 431 9.08 5.95 7.47
C TRP A 431 8.68 4.54 7.12
N GLN A 432 9.62 3.59 7.21
CA GLN A 432 9.38 2.19 6.91
C GLN A 432 8.28 1.62 7.82
N ASN A 433 8.37 1.85 9.14
CA ASN A 433 7.35 1.35 10.07
C ASN A 433 5.99 2.06 9.91
N ARG A 434 5.97 3.35 9.56
CA ARG A 434 4.75 4.05 9.15
C ARG A 434 4.19 3.50 7.82
N PHE A 435 5.03 3.07 6.88
CA PHE A 435 4.54 2.40 5.66
C PHE A 435 3.85 1.08 6.01
N PHE A 436 4.40 0.30 6.93
CA PHE A 436 3.74 -0.93 7.39
C PHE A 436 2.35 -0.68 7.99
N ILE A 437 2.15 0.37 8.80
CA ILE A 437 0.81 0.64 9.35
C ILE A 437 -0.20 1.11 8.30
N HIS A 438 0.27 1.72 7.19
CA HIS A 438 -0.61 2.21 6.14
C HIS A 438 -0.81 1.22 4.99
N SER A 439 0.13 0.30 4.77
CA SER A 439 0.19 -0.52 3.54
C SER A 439 0.67 -1.96 3.72
N GLY A 440 1.10 -2.35 4.92
CA GLY A 440 1.59 -3.70 5.18
C GLY A 440 2.99 -4.02 4.62
N THR A 441 3.65 -3.08 3.94
CA THR A 441 4.99 -3.25 3.36
C THR A 441 5.76 -1.92 3.26
N CYS A 442 7.08 -1.99 3.14
CA CYS A 442 7.94 -0.88 2.73
C CYS A 442 8.58 -1.10 1.34
N LEU A 443 8.10 -2.07 0.56
CA LEU A 443 8.64 -2.46 -0.76
C LEU A 443 10.12 -2.85 -0.73
N GLY A 444 10.56 -3.46 0.37
CA GLY A 444 11.94 -3.89 0.57
C GLY A 444 12.93 -2.79 0.95
N HIS A 445 12.48 -1.55 1.12
CA HIS A 445 13.35 -0.42 1.43
C HIS A 445 13.64 -0.31 2.93
N LEU A 446 14.92 -0.15 3.29
CA LEU A 446 15.38 -0.18 4.69
C LEU A 446 15.69 1.19 5.29
N THR A 447 15.99 2.18 4.45
CA THR A 447 16.57 3.45 4.88
C THR A 447 15.68 4.64 4.55
N MET A 448 15.78 5.69 5.37
CA MET A 448 15.16 6.97 5.06
C MET A 448 16.06 7.82 4.15
N PRO A 449 15.47 8.74 3.37
CA PRO A 449 16.24 9.77 2.69
C PRO A 449 16.70 10.87 3.65
N SER A 450 17.92 11.36 3.44
CA SER A 450 18.48 12.48 4.18
C SER A 450 19.28 13.38 3.25
N LYS A 451 19.76 14.53 3.73
CA LYS A 451 20.67 15.37 2.94
C LYS A 451 21.96 14.64 2.57
N GLN A 452 22.41 13.72 3.42
CA GLN A 452 23.59 12.89 3.19
C GLN A 452 23.30 11.74 2.22
N GLU A 453 22.09 11.18 2.28
CA GLU A 453 21.65 10.04 1.45
C GLU A 453 20.41 10.39 0.59
N PRO A 454 20.47 11.43 -0.27
CA PRO A 454 19.30 11.92 -1.01
C PRO A 454 18.79 10.91 -2.05
N GLN A 455 19.63 9.97 -2.49
CA GLN A 455 19.26 8.91 -3.42
C GLN A 455 18.29 7.88 -2.83
N ASN A 456 18.10 7.87 -1.51
CA ASN A 456 17.07 7.04 -0.87
C ASN A 456 15.66 7.63 -1.08
N MET A 457 15.55 8.83 -1.66
CA MET A 457 14.25 9.42 -1.99
C MET A 457 13.66 8.68 -3.19
N ARG A 458 12.49 8.07 -2.97
CA ARG A 458 11.86 7.16 -3.92
C ARG A 458 10.37 7.46 -4.04
N ILE A 459 9.75 6.83 -5.03
CA ILE A 459 8.31 6.80 -5.18
C ILE A 459 7.78 5.60 -4.44
N TYR A 460 7.02 5.86 -3.38
CA TYR A 460 6.35 4.81 -2.61
C TYR A 460 4.92 4.67 -3.14
N TYR A 461 4.76 3.85 -4.18
CA TYR A 461 3.47 3.55 -4.82
C TYR A 461 3.04 2.12 -4.52
N GLN A 462 2.51 1.93 -3.32
CA GLN A 462 1.93 0.68 -2.84
C GLN A 462 0.47 0.88 -2.46
N ASP A 463 -0.35 -0.17 -2.56
CA ASP A 463 -1.72 -0.15 -2.05
C ASP A 463 -1.75 0.17 -0.56
N THR A 464 -2.76 0.92 -0.14
CA THR A 464 -2.92 1.32 1.25
C THR A 464 -4.24 0.80 1.84
N ILE A 465 -4.34 0.80 3.16
CA ILE A 465 -5.59 0.47 3.85
C ILE A 465 -6.73 1.40 3.44
N TYR A 466 -6.41 2.65 3.10
CA TYR A 466 -7.37 3.64 2.63
C TYR A 466 -7.96 3.30 1.26
N ASP A 467 -7.21 2.59 0.42
CA ASP A 467 -7.73 2.03 -0.82
C ASP A 467 -8.75 0.93 -0.52
N ARG A 468 -8.39 0.00 0.37
CA ARG A 468 -9.28 -1.10 0.80
C ARG A 468 -10.55 -0.58 1.48
N LEU A 469 -10.42 0.41 2.37
CA LEU A 469 -11.56 1.07 3.03
C LEU A 469 -12.46 1.77 2.00
N SER A 470 -11.88 2.50 1.04
CA SER A 470 -12.66 3.10 -0.05
C SER A 470 -13.40 2.06 -0.89
N ASP A 471 -12.75 0.94 -1.24
CA ASP A 471 -13.38 -0.15 -2.01
C ASP A 471 -14.53 -0.80 -1.23
N GLY A 472 -14.37 -0.93 0.09
CA GLY A 472 -15.41 -1.41 1.02
C GLY A 472 -16.48 -0.39 1.39
N ARG A 473 -16.41 0.85 0.86
CA ARG A 473 -17.29 1.98 1.24
C ARG A 473 -17.27 2.31 2.73
N VAL A 474 -16.14 2.08 3.39
CA VAL A 474 -15.93 2.43 4.79
C VAL A 474 -15.47 3.88 4.86
N ASP A 475 -16.18 4.72 5.61
CA ASP A 475 -15.79 6.12 5.72
C ASP A 475 -14.50 6.26 6.51
N TRP A 476 -13.53 7.00 5.96
CA TRP A 476 -12.25 7.19 6.60
C TRP A 476 -11.74 8.62 6.50
N LYS A 477 -10.94 9.03 7.49
CA LYS A 477 -10.22 10.31 7.53
C LYS A 477 -8.82 10.14 8.11
N ILE A 478 -7.87 10.91 7.58
CA ILE A 478 -6.57 11.20 8.20
C ILE A 478 -6.66 12.62 8.74
N PHE A 479 -6.57 12.75 10.06
CA PHE A 479 -6.52 14.03 10.75
C PHE A 479 -5.06 14.40 11.01
N HIS A 480 -4.68 15.63 10.72
CA HIS A 480 -3.29 16.07 10.86
C HIS A 480 -3.19 17.54 11.28
N SER A 481 -2.00 17.92 11.76
CA SER A 481 -1.62 19.31 11.99
C SER A 481 -0.33 19.60 11.22
N GLY A 482 -0.40 20.51 10.25
CA GLY A 482 0.75 20.84 9.39
C GLY A 482 0.94 19.82 8.26
N VAL A 483 2.18 19.41 8.00
CA VAL A 483 2.53 18.52 6.88
C VAL A 483 2.31 17.05 7.29
N PRO A 484 1.34 16.32 6.70
CA PRO A 484 1.16 14.91 7.00
C PRO A 484 2.28 14.08 6.38
N GLN A 485 2.88 13.16 7.12
CA GLN A 485 3.89 12.22 6.66
C GLN A 485 3.30 11.22 5.66
N SER A 486 2.04 10.79 5.84
CA SER A 486 1.42 9.80 4.95
C SER A 486 1.38 10.20 3.47
N ILE A 487 1.52 11.49 3.15
CA ILE A 487 1.58 11.98 1.75
C ILE A 487 2.81 11.48 1.01
N VAL A 488 3.84 10.95 1.67
CA VAL A 488 4.98 10.36 0.96
C VAL A 488 4.59 9.07 0.24
N LEU A 489 3.52 8.39 0.69
CA LEU A 489 2.85 7.36 -0.08
C LEU A 489 2.09 8.04 -1.22
N THR A 490 2.54 7.85 -2.45
CA THR A 490 2.12 8.68 -3.59
C THR A 490 0.62 8.55 -3.91
N ARG A 491 0.00 7.42 -3.56
CA ARG A 491 -1.47 7.24 -3.62
C ARG A 491 -2.20 8.20 -2.68
N LEU A 492 -1.66 8.41 -1.48
CA LEU A 492 -2.21 9.31 -0.47
C LEU A 492 -1.88 10.78 -0.75
N LEU A 493 -0.71 11.10 -1.33
CA LEU A 493 -0.45 12.44 -1.88
C LEU A 493 -1.58 12.89 -2.82
N THR A 494 -1.99 12.00 -3.72
CA THR A 494 -3.05 12.28 -4.70
C THR A 494 -4.36 12.60 -4.00
N ARG A 495 -4.70 11.85 -2.94
CA ARG A 495 -5.92 12.08 -2.13
C ARG A 495 -5.85 13.39 -1.34
N TYR A 496 -4.71 13.69 -0.74
CA TYR A 496 -4.44 14.96 -0.05
C TYR A 496 -4.62 16.16 -0.98
N LEU A 497 -4.01 16.12 -2.17
CA LEU A 497 -4.08 17.21 -3.15
C LEU A 497 -5.49 17.42 -3.72
N THR A 498 -6.34 16.39 -3.70
CA THR A 498 -7.72 16.44 -4.19
C THR A 498 -8.76 16.59 -3.08
N PHE A 499 -8.34 16.96 -1.86
CA PHE A 499 -9.21 17.16 -0.68
C PHE A 499 -10.01 15.92 -0.27
N ARG A 500 -9.51 14.71 -0.57
CA ARG A 500 -10.18 13.46 -0.25
C ARG A 500 -9.56 12.81 0.97
N GLY A 501 -10.34 12.68 2.03
CA GLY A 501 -9.97 11.91 3.21
C GLY A 501 -8.96 12.57 4.16
N TYR A 502 -8.50 13.80 3.89
CA TYR A 502 -7.64 14.56 4.80
C TYR A 502 -8.39 15.72 5.44
N LYS A 503 -8.20 15.88 6.75
CA LYS A 503 -8.85 16.89 7.60
C LYS A 503 -7.86 17.45 8.61
N ASP A 504 -8.09 18.67 9.07
CA ASP A 504 -7.24 19.25 10.11
C ASP A 504 -7.66 18.72 11.50
N MET A 505 -6.76 18.80 12.49
CA MET A 505 -7.09 18.35 13.85
C MET A 505 -8.27 19.09 14.49
N ASP A 506 -8.55 20.33 14.09
CA ASP A 506 -9.74 21.05 14.56
C ASP A 506 -11.04 20.38 14.07
N ASP A 507 -11.07 19.88 12.82
CA ASP A 507 -12.20 19.10 12.30
C ASP A 507 -12.41 17.82 13.15
N PHE A 508 -11.34 17.17 13.63
CA PHE A 508 -11.47 15.99 14.50
C PHE A 508 -12.27 16.33 15.76
N TYR A 509 -11.92 17.43 16.42
CA TYR A 509 -12.58 17.85 17.66
C TYR A 509 -14.03 18.28 17.42
N GLU A 510 -14.30 18.99 16.32
CA GLU A 510 -15.66 19.36 15.92
C GLU A 510 -16.52 18.12 15.62
N MET A 511 -16.00 17.18 14.83
CA MET A 511 -16.70 15.93 14.50
C MET A 511 -16.92 15.05 15.73
N ALA A 512 -15.95 14.96 16.65
CA ALA A 512 -16.09 14.19 17.89
C ALA A 512 -17.19 14.76 18.81
N ALA A 513 -17.37 16.09 18.81
CA ALA A 513 -18.43 16.76 19.55
C ALA A 513 -19.81 16.70 18.87
N GLY A 514 -19.86 16.33 17.58
CA GLY A 514 -21.08 16.28 16.75
C GLY A 514 -21.89 14.99 16.87
N ASP A 515 -22.66 14.66 15.83
CA ASP A 515 -23.38 13.38 15.75
C ASP A 515 -22.36 12.25 15.56
N ALA A 516 -22.43 11.21 16.39
CA ALA A 516 -21.55 10.06 16.30
C ALA A 516 -21.67 9.33 14.95
N ASN A 517 -22.80 9.43 14.25
CA ASN A 517 -22.97 8.81 12.92
C ASN A 517 -22.25 9.59 11.80
N ASP A 518 -21.91 10.85 12.03
CA ASP A 518 -21.13 11.67 11.07
C ASP A 518 -19.62 11.50 11.29
N PHE A 519 -19.20 10.83 12.37
CA PHE A 519 -17.81 10.52 12.66
C PHE A 519 -17.32 9.33 11.80
N PRO A 520 -16.11 9.38 11.20
CA PRO A 520 -15.65 8.33 10.30
C PRO A 520 -15.54 6.97 10.98
N GLU A 521 -15.75 5.89 10.22
CA GLU A 521 -15.56 4.52 10.69
C GLU A 521 -14.08 4.20 10.93
N TYR A 522 -13.17 4.81 10.17
CA TYR A 522 -11.72 4.75 10.41
C TYR A 522 -11.09 6.14 10.46
N ALA A 523 -10.50 6.50 11.60
CA ALA A 523 -9.76 7.75 11.76
C ALA A 523 -8.29 7.45 12.08
N PHE A 524 -7.37 8.01 11.31
CA PHE A 524 -5.95 8.00 11.64
C PHE A 524 -5.50 9.41 12.00
N ILE A 525 -4.82 9.56 13.13
CA ILE A 525 -4.33 10.84 13.64
C ILE A 525 -2.82 10.89 13.47
N GLU A 526 -2.37 11.84 12.67
CA GLU A 526 -0.98 12.23 12.56
C GLU A 526 -0.69 13.40 13.51
N PRO A 527 0.31 13.28 14.40
CA PRO A 527 0.71 14.39 15.25
C PRO A 527 1.32 15.53 14.42
N GLN A 528 1.51 16.67 15.07
CA GLN A 528 2.28 17.77 14.52
C GLN A 528 3.77 17.46 14.64
N TYR A 529 4.46 17.33 13.50
CA TYR A 529 5.89 16.98 13.43
C TYR A 529 6.85 18.17 13.44
N PHE A 530 6.33 19.40 13.38
CA PHE A 530 7.16 20.59 13.19
C PHE A 530 6.72 21.77 14.05
N GLY A 531 7.69 22.64 14.30
CA GLY A 531 7.48 23.94 14.92
C GLY A 531 7.31 23.86 16.43
N LYS A 532 7.03 25.01 17.03
CA LYS A 532 6.92 25.16 18.49
C LYS A 532 5.82 24.30 19.13
N ASP A 533 4.85 23.82 18.35
CA ASP A 533 3.70 23.04 18.83
C ASP A 533 3.81 21.55 18.49
N GLU A 534 4.98 21.09 18.01
CA GLU A 534 5.29 19.67 17.78
C GLU A 534 4.90 18.79 18.97
N ASN A 535 4.17 17.72 18.71
CA ASN A 535 3.50 16.89 19.73
C ASN A 535 3.54 15.38 19.42
N ASP A 536 4.43 14.97 18.53
CA ASP A 536 4.67 13.59 18.09
C ASP A 536 5.44 12.72 19.11
N GLN A 537 6.09 13.37 20.08
CA GLN A 537 7.04 12.78 21.03
C GLN A 537 8.39 12.38 20.42
N HIS A 538 8.74 12.73 19.18
CA HIS A 538 10.06 12.41 18.62
C HIS A 538 11.20 13.09 19.41
N PRO A 539 12.32 12.44 19.76
CA PRO A 539 13.43 13.14 20.42
C PRO A 539 14.04 14.25 19.53
N PRO A 540 14.65 15.29 20.10
CA PRO A 540 14.70 15.64 21.51
C PRO A 540 13.47 16.45 21.97
N SER A 541 12.32 16.36 21.27
CA SER A 541 11.12 17.16 21.54
C SER A 541 10.50 16.85 22.90
N ASP A 542 9.68 17.79 23.39
CA ASP A 542 9.05 17.71 24.70
C ASP A 542 7.82 16.80 24.68
N ILE A 543 7.97 15.61 25.26
CA ILE A 543 6.93 14.57 25.24
C ILE A 543 5.61 14.98 25.89
N ARG A 544 5.62 16.03 26.74
CA ARG A 544 4.41 16.59 27.35
C ARG A 544 3.37 16.97 26.34
N LYS A 545 3.80 17.49 25.20
CA LYS A 545 2.87 17.94 24.16
C LYS A 545 2.16 16.74 23.55
N GLY A 546 2.84 15.61 23.39
CA GLY A 546 2.20 14.34 23.04
C GLY A 546 1.27 13.80 24.12
N GLU A 547 1.63 13.94 25.41
CA GLU A 547 0.69 13.62 26.50
C GLU A 547 -0.58 14.49 26.43
N MET A 548 -0.43 15.78 26.12
CA MET A 548 -1.56 16.70 25.92
C MET A 548 -2.40 16.35 24.70
N LEU A 549 -1.79 15.96 23.58
CA LEU A 549 -2.50 15.46 22.40
C LEU A 549 -3.30 14.20 22.76
N LEU A 550 -2.66 13.22 23.41
CA LEU A 550 -3.30 11.98 23.85
C LEU A 550 -4.50 12.23 24.75
N ALA A 551 -4.35 13.10 25.75
CA ALA A 551 -5.44 13.50 26.63
C ALA A 551 -6.56 14.23 25.87
N SER A 552 -6.22 15.09 24.90
CA SER A 552 -7.19 15.87 24.13
C SER A 552 -8.04 14.97 23.23
N VAL A 553 -7.41 14.02 22.52
CA VAL A 553 -8.09 13.02 21.71
C VAL A 553 -9.02 12.16 22.56
N TYR A 554 -8.51 11.61 23.68
CA TYR A 554 -9.33 10.82 24.60
C TYR A 554 -10.53 11.62 25.12
N ASN A 555 -10.29 12.84 25.60
CA ASN A 555 -11.33 13.69 26.16
C ASN A 555 -12.40 14.08 25.13
N ALA A 556 -12.01 14.31 23.88
CA ALA A 556 -12.94 14.61 22.79
C ALA A 556 -13.87 13.43 22.52
N LEU A 557 -13.30 12.22 22.33
CA LEU A 557 -14.09 11.00 22.16
C LEU A 557 -15.00 10.72 23.37
N ARG A 558 -14.47 10.90 24.58
CA ARG A 558 -15.19 10.65 25.85
C ARG A 558 -16.31 11.66 26.12
N SER A 559 -16.22 12.87 25.55
CA SER A 559 -17.24 13.92 25.72
C SER A 559 -18.57 13.60 25.05
N ASN A 560 -18.56 12.69 24.08
CA ASN A 560 -19.73 12.23 23.35
C ASN A 560 -20.01 10.76 23.71
N GLU A 561 -21.01 10.53 24.55
CA GLU A 561 -21.31 9.20 25.09
C GLU A 561 -21.69 8.17 24.00
N ALA A 562 -22.35 8.61 22.93
CA ALA A 562 -22.71 7.73 21.82
C ALA A 562 -21.47 7.31 21.02
N LEU A 563 -20.59 8.26 20.69
CA LEU A 563 -19.32 8.01 20.02
C LEU A 563 -18.38 7.17 20.87
N TRP A 564 -18.24 7.49 22.16
CA TRP A 564 -17.42 6.73 23.11
C TRP A 564 -17.80 5.25 23.16
N LYS A 565 -19.11 4.97 23.19
CA LYS A 565 -19.65 3.60 23.21
C LYS A 565 -19.53 2.85 21.89
N SER A 566 -19.15 3.49 20.80
CA SER A 566 -18.91 2.84 19.51
C SER A 566 -17.46 2.94 19.04
N THR A 567 -16.54 3.42 19.89
CA THR A 567 -15.14 3.66 19.50
C THR A 567 -14.16 2.64 20.09
N LEU A 568 -13.22 2.21 19.25
CA LEU A 568 -11.94 1.65 19.65
C LEU A 568 -10.86 2.70 19.36
N PHE A 569 -10.24 3.23 20.41
CA PHE A 569 -9.10 4.14 20.29
C PHE A 569 -7.80 3.36 20.51
N VAL A 570 -6.96 3.31 19.48
CA VAL A 570 -5.66 2.62 19.45
C VAL A 570 -4.57 3.67 19.58
N VAL A 571 -3.76 3.56 20.63
CA VAL A 571 -2.57 4.40 20.83
C VAL A 571 -1.36 3.54 20.58
N THR A 572 -0.51 3.90 19.63
CA THR A 572 0.70 3.16 19.26
C THR A 572 1.85 4.11 18.91
N TYR A 573 3.04 3.55 18.68
CA TYR A 573 4.20 4.27 18.14
C TYR A 573 4.67 3.58 16.86
N ASP A 574 5.53 4.25 16.09
CA ASP A 574 6.16 3.75 14.87
C ASP A 574 7.33 2.80 15.14
N GLU A 575 8.29 3.22 15.93
CA GLU A 575 9.45 2.43 16.32
C GLU A 575 9.99 2.92 17.68
N HIS A 576 11.10 2.35 18.14
CA HIS A 576 11.57 2.49 19.52
C HIS A 576 12.43 3.73 19.78
N GLY A 577 12.82 4.46 18.74
CA GLY A 577 13.60 5.70 18.83
C GLY A 577 15.02 5.52 19.31
N GLY A 578 15.58 4.30 19.20
CA GLY A 578 16.88 3.94 19.76
C GLY A 578 16.90 3.80 21.28
N PHE A 579 15.75 3.86 21.96
CA PHE A 579 15.64 3.62 23.39
C PHE A 579 15.56 2.13 23.72
N TYR A 580 16.12 1.78 24.87
CA TYR A 580 16.25 0.40 25.30
C TYR A 580 14.89 -0.29 25.48
N ASP A 581 14.80 -1.52 24.97
CA ASP A 581 13.81 -2.51 25.38
C ASP A 581 14.52 -3.85 25.60
N HIS A 582 14.06 -4.62 26.56
CA HIS A 582 14.72 -5.86 26.92
C HIS A 582 14.27 -7.08 26.11
N VAL A 583 13.12 -7.02 25.43
CA VAL A 583 12.55 -8.18 24.74
C VAL A 583 13.13 -8.29 23.34
N ASN A 584 13.74 -9.44 23.06
CA ASN A 584 14.26 -9.74 21.74
C ASN A 584 13.12 -9.92 20.74
N PRO A 585 13.09 -9.18 19.62
CA PRO A 585 12.03 -9.29 18.62
C PRO A 585 11.90 -10.69 18.02
N PRO A 586 10.67 -11.21 17.84
CA PRO A 586 10.46 -12.53 17.27
C PRO A 586 10.67 -12.52 15.74
N ALA A 587 10.82 -13.72 15.18
CA ALA A 587 10.78 -13.94 13.74
C ALA A 587 9.37 -13.67 13.18
N THR A 588 9.30 -13.33 11.90
CA THR A 588 8.05 -13.14 11.16
C THR A 588 8.22 -13.64 9.72
N VAL A 589 7.18 -13.55 8.90
CA VAL A 589 7.29 -13.76 7.45
C VAL A 589 7.56 -12.43 6.73
N PRO A 590 8.27 -12.47 5.59
CA PRO A 590 8.38 -11.31 4.70
C PRO A 590 6.99 -10.79 4.30
N PRO A 591 6.80 -9.47 4.18
CA PRO A 591 5.51 -8.89 3.79
C PRO A 591 5.19 -9.10 2.31
N ASP A 592 6.21 -9.23 1.48
CA ASP A 592 6.12 -9.44 0.03
C ASP A 592 7.45 -10.04 -0.49
N ASN A 593 7.62 -10.06 -1.81
CA ASN A 593 8.80 -10.65 -2.45
C ASN A 593 10.00 -9.69 -2.54
N HIS A 594 9.92 -8.47 -1.99
CA HIS A 594 11.01 -7.49 -2.02
C HIS A 594 12.02 -7.74 -0.89
N THR A 595 12.72 -8.86 -0.97
CA THR A 595 13.66 -9.31 0.08
C THR A 595 15.14 -9.23 -0.33
N ALA A 596 15.46 -8.42 -1.35
CA ALA A 596 16.81 -8.35 -1.91
C ALA A 596 17.81 -7.68 -0.96
N ASP A 597 17.40 -6.59 -0.31
CA ASP A 597 18.27 -5.83 0.60
C ASP A 597 18.31 -6.45 2.01
N TRP A 598 17.19 -7.03 2.46
CA TRP A 598 17.06 -7.76 3.72
C TRP A 598 15.89 -8.75 3.66
N SER A 599 15.91 -9.79 4.50
CA SER A 599 14.93 -10.89 4.46
C SER A 599 13.51 -10.50 4.92
N PHE A 600 13.35 -9.48 5.77
CA PHE A 600 12.06 -9.13 6.38
C PHE A 600 11.40 -10.25 7.21
N ASP A 601 12.22 -11.19 7.69
CA ASP A 601 11.81 -12.34 8.50
C ASP A 601 11.96 -12.12 10.01
N ARG A 602 12.09 -10.86 10.44
CA ARG A 602 12.10 -10.47 11.86
C ARG A 602 11.35 -9.16 12.10
N LEU A 603 10.69 -9.05 13.24
CA LEU A 603 10.13 -7.79 13.71
C LEU A 603 11.21 -6.86 14.30
N GLY A 604 10.87 -5.59 14.48
CA GLY A 604 11.71 -4.62 15.19
C GLY A 604 11.43 -4.60 16.69
N VAL A 605 11.96 -3.59 17.39
CA VAL A 605 11.85 -3.47 18.85
C VAL A 605 10.40 -3.22 19.30
N ARG A 606 10.05 -3.63 20.52
CA ARG A 606 8.72 -3.38 21.07
C ARG A 606 8.42 -1.90 21.23
N VAL A 607 7.18 -1.55 20.92
CA VAL A 607 6.62 -0.21 21.08
C VAL A 607 5.40 -0.23 22.01
N PRO A 608 5.09 0.87 22.72
CA PRO A 608 3.88 0.95 23.53
C PRO A 608 2.63 0.80 22.66
N THR A 609 1.67 -0.02 23.07
CA THR A 609 0.33 -0.03 22.46
C THR A 609 -0.77 -0.25 23.49
N ILE A 610 -1.81 0.60 23.44
CA ILE A 610 -2.97 0.55 24.35
C ILE A 610 -4.26 0.56 23.52
N LEU A 611 -5.17 -0.37 23.82
CA LEU A 611 -6.49 -0.50 23.18
C LEU A 611 -7.55 0.04 24.14
N VAL A 612 -8.11 1.20 23.80
CA VAL A 612 -8.99 2.00 24.65
C VAL A 612 -10.43 1.92 24.15
N SER A 613 -11.31 1.29 24.92
CA SER A 613 -12.73 1.20 24.62
C SER A 613 -13.50 0.83 25.89
N PRO A 614 -14.74 1.32 26.10
CA PRO A 614 -15.54 0.89 27.25
C PRO A 614 -15.92 -0.60 27.19
N TRP A 615 -15.75 -1.25 26.04
CA TRP A 615 -16.03 -2.68 25.86
C TRP A 615 -14.87 -3.58 26.26
N LEU A 616 -13.72 -3.03 26.65
CA LEU A 616 -12.53 -3.80 26.99
C LEU A 616 -12.24 -3.74 28.49
N ASP A 617 -11.80 -4.89 29.03
CA ASP A 617 -11.25 -4.96 30.37
C ASP A 617 -9.89 -4.27 30.48
N ALA A 618 -9.58 -3.76 31.66
CA ALA A 618 -8.20 -3.39 32.00
C ALA A 618 -7.39 -4.68 32.16
N LYS A 619 -6.51 -4.97 31.21
CA LYS A 619 -5.72 -6.21 31.19
C LYS A 619 -4.43 -6.04 30.40
N VAL A 620 -3.55 -7.03 30.51
CA VAL A 620 -2.37 -7.17 29.65
C VAL A 620 -2.68 -8.24 28.61
N ASN A 621 -2.36 -7.95 27.36
CA ASN A 621 -2.39 -8.91 26.26
C ASN A 621 -0.95 -9.16 25.78
N ALA A 622 -0.53 -10.42 25.84
CA ALA A 622 0.80 -10.88 25.44
C ALA A 622 0.81 -11.55 24.05
N THR A 623 -0.24 -11.36 23.25
CA THR A 623 -0.23 -11.81 21.85
C THR A 623 0.80 -10.97 21.09
N VAL A 624 1.62 -11.64 20.29
CA VAL A 624 2.60 -10.97 19.42
C VAL A 624 1.87 -10.23 18.31
N PHE A 625 2.02 -8.90 18.29
CA PHE A 625 1.49 -8.02 17.26
C PHE A 625 2.60 -7.21 16.61
N ASP A 626 2.35 -6.79 15.38
CA ASP A 626 3.07 -5.72 14.69
C ASP A 626 2.08 -4.74 14.06
N HIS A 627 2.55 -3.68 13.37
CA HIS A 627 1.61 -2.71 12.76
C HIS A 627 0.64 -3.35 11.74
N THR A 628 1.02 -4.46 11.11
CA THR A 628 0.16 -5.17 10.16
C THR A 628 -0.96 -5.94 10.85
N SER A 629 -0.87 -6.16 12.16
CA SER A 629 -1.92 -6.76 12.98
C SER A 629 -3.17 -5.87 13.08
N LEU A 630 -2.97 -4.54 13.10
CA LEU A 630 -4.06 -3.57 12.97
C LEU A 630 -4.73 -3.70 11.60
N LEU A 631 -3.93 -3.67 10.53
CA LEU A 631 -4.46 -3.79 9.17
C LEU A 631 -5.26 -5.07 8.97
N ARG A 632 -4.77 -6.19 9.51
CA ARG A 632 -5.48 -7.46 9.50
C ARG A 632 -6.85 -7.35 10.18
N TYR A 633 -6.91 -6.75 11.37
CA TYR A 633 -8.19 -6.53 12.06
C TYR A 633 -9.15 -5.65 11.24
N LEU A 634 -8.67 -4.56 10.63
CA LEU A 634 -9.52 -3.69 9.80
C LEU A 634 -10.08 -4.45 8.59
N CYS A 635 -9.24 -5.23 7.90
CA CYS A 635 -9.67 -6.08 6.79
C CYS A 635 -10.70 -7.12 7.23
N GLU A 636 -10.49 -7.80 8.35
CA GLU A 636 -11.45 -8.79 8.89
C GLU A 636 -12.77 -8.12 9.30
N LYS A 637 -12.71 -6.98 9.98
CA LYS A 637 -13.86 -6.22 10.47
C LYS A 637 -14.81 -5.81 9.35
N TRP A 638 -14.26 -5.22 8.28
CA TRP A 638 -15.04 -4.69 7.16
C TRP A 638 -15.04 -5.61 5.93
N LYS A 639 -14.57 -6.86 6.07
CA LYS A 639 -14.53 -7.87 5.00
C LYS A 639 -13.78 -7.37 3.75
N LEU A 640 -12.63 -6.75 3.96
CA LEU A 640 -11.74 -6.21 2.94
C LEU A 640 -10.62 -7.22 2.61
N ASP A 641 -10.05 -7.10 1.43
CA ASP A 641 -8.88 -7.89 1.04
C ASP A 641 -7.63 -7.51 1.86
N PRO A 642 -6.76 -8.47 2.20
CA PRO A 642 -5.53 -8.20 2.95
C PRO A 642 -4.45 -7.50 2.11
N LEU A 643 -3.58 -6.74 2.78
CA LEU A 643 -2.43 -6.05 2.20
C LEU A 643 -1.14 -6.86 2.43
N GLY A 644 -0.72 -7.59 1.40
CA GLY A 644 0.54 -8.34 1.42
C GLY A 644 0.46 -9.68 2.15
N GLN A 645 1.56 -10.42 2.08
CA GLN A 645 1.65 -11.80 2.57
C GLN A 645 1.55 -11.88 4.10
N ARG A 646 2.14 -10.93 4.83
CA ARG A 646 2.18 -10.98 6.31
C ARG A 646 0.79 -11.00 6.97
N MET A 647 -0.22 -10.48 6.28
CA MET A 647 -1.62 -10.43 6.73
C MET A 647 -2.49 -11.61 6.24
N GLN A 648 -2.00 -12.47 5.34
CA GLN A 648 -2.81 -13.55 4.78
C GLN A 648 -3.15 -14.62 5.82
N THR A 649 -4.37 -15.15 5.72
CA THR A 649 -4.82 -16.28 6.54
C THR A 649 -4.20 -17.59 6.03
N GLY A 650 -3.60 -18.37 6.91
CA GLY A 650 -2.96 -19.65 6.57
C GLY A 650 -2.19 -20.25 7.74
N ALA A 651 -1.94 -21.56 7.70
CA ALA A 651 -1.19 -22.25 8.75
C ALA A 651 0.29 -21.78 8.78
N GLY A 652 0.74 -21.27 9.93
CA GLY A 652 2.13 -20.87 10.18
C GLY A 652 2.25 -19.92 11.37
N ALA A 653 3.15 -20.22 12.32
CA ALA A 653 3.26 -19.53 13.61
C ALA A 653 3.85 -18.10 13.55
N LEU A 654 4.21 -17.60 12.36
CA LEU A 654 5.02 -16.39 12.18
C LEU A 654 4.33 -15.28 11.36
N ARG A 655 3.03 -15.42 11.05
CA ARG A 655 2.24 -14.34 10.40
C ARG A 655 1.70 -13.37 11.45
N ALA A 656 1.28 -12.17 11.02
CA ALA A 656 0.70 -11.20 11.93
C ALA A 656 -0.62 -11.72 12.51
N ASN A 657 -0.75 -11.71 13.83
CA ASN A 657 -2.00 -12.04 14.50
C ASN A 657 -3.04 -10.94 14.25
N SER A 658 -4.33 -11.28 14.30
CA SER A 658 -5.36 -10.25 14.28
C SER A 658 -5.48 -9.61 15.65
N MET A 659 -5.59 -8.27 15.70
CA MET A 659 -5.90 -7.60 16.97
C MET A 659 -7.21 -8.07 17.60
N ALA A 660 -8.10 -8.73 16.85
CA ALA A 660 -9.32 -9.33 17.38
C ALA A 660 -9.07 -10.20 18.62
N ASP A 661 -7.91 -10.85 18.73
CA ASP A 661 -7.51 -11.64 19.90
C ASP A 661 -7.41 -10.81 21.20
N ALA A 662 -7.04 -9.54 21.08
CA ALA A 662 -6.99 -8.60 22.19
C ALA A 662 -8.36 -7.98 22.48
N LEU A 663 -9.26 -7.94 21.49
CA LEU A 663 -10.56 -7.26 21.52
C LEU A 663 -11.71 -8.12 22.05
N GLN A 664 -11.45 -8.99 23.04
CA GLN A 664 -12.49 -9.77 23.71
C GLN A 664 -13.50 -8.84 24.40
N PHE A 665 -14.57 -8.49 23.69
CA PHE A 665 -15.54 -7.50 24.13
C PHE A 665 -16.39 -8.01 25.29
N ARG A 666 -16.62 -7.13 26.26
CA ARG A 666 -17.57 -7.34 27.35
C ARG A 666 -19.00 -7.38 26.81
N LYS A 667 -19.90 -8.01 27.56
CA LYS A 667 -21.35 -8.00 27.25
C LYS A 667 -22.00 -6.62 27.43
N THR A 668 -21.44 -5.80 28.32
CA THR A 668 -21.91 -4.44 28.60
C THR A 668 -20.72 -3.49 28.65
N PRO A 669 -20.87 -2.25 28.16
CA PRO A 669 -19.81 -1.26 28.25
C PRO A 669 -19.58 -0.90 29.72
N ARG A 670 -18.33 -0.62 30.06
CA ARG A 670 -17.91 -0.17 31.39
C ARG A 670 -18.36 1.27 31.64
N ASP A 671 -18.81 1.51 32.86
CA ASP A 671 -19.16 2.83 33.41
C ASP A 671 -18.06 3.40 34.31
N ASP A 672 -17.06 2.60 34.68
CA ASP A 672 -15.93 2.94 35.55
C ASP A 672 -14.70 3.47 34.79
N THR A 673 -14.83 3.81 33.51
CA THR A 673 -13.72 4.37 32.72
C THR A 673 -13.46 5.84 33.07
N PRO A 674 -12.21 6.33 32.94
CA PRO A 674 -11.89 7.73 33.25
C PRO A 674 -12.79 8.71 32.51
N VAL A 675 -13.51 9.57 33.23
CA VAL A 675 -14.42 10.55 32.60
C VAL A 675 -13.62 11.65 31.89
N LYS A 676 -12.40 11.94 32.37
CA LYS A 676 -11.49 12.92 31.80
C LYS A 676 -10.06 12.60 32.19
N ILE A 677 -9.13 12.84 31.27
CA ILE A 677 -7.68 12.81 31.51
C ILE A 677 -7.18 14.25 31.58
N THR A 678 -6.38 14.56 32.60
CA THR A 678 -5.76 15.89 32.74
C THR A 678 -4.26 15.74 32.77
N VAL A 679 -3.58 16.46 31.88
CA VAL A 679 -2.12 16.59 31.89
C VAL A 679 -1.76 17.93 32.51
N PRO A 680 -0.83 17.99 33.48
CA PRO A 680 -0.35 19.25 34.03
C PRO A 680 0.11 20.18 32.91
N GLN A 681 -0.46 21.39 32.88
CA GLN A 681 -0.09 22.40 31.90
C GLN A 681 1.41 22.72 32.01
N ILE A 682 2.04 22.96 30.87
CA ILE A 682 3.42 23.44 30.81
C ILE A 682 3.44 24.86 31.40
N LYS A 683 3.85 25.03 32.65
CA LYS A 683 3.98 26.36 33.27
C LYS A 683 5.11 27.15 32.57
N GLY A 684 4.89 28.46 32.40
CA GLY A 684 5.67 29.37 31.53
C GLY A 684 7.19 29.42 31.74
N ALA A 685 7.85 29.98 30.70
CA ALA A 685 9.30 30.12 30.45
C ALA A 685 10.07 28.86 30.01
N LEU A 686 9.49 27.66 30.13
CA LEU A 686 10.11 26.39 29.72
C LEU A 686 9.57 25.81 28.40
N THR A 687 8.73 26.55 27.67
CA THR A 687 8.65 26.34 26.21
C THR A 687 10.04 26.68 25.70
N SER A 688 10.87 25.70 25.35
CA SER A 688 12.02 26.01 24.53
C SER A 688 11.47 26.77 23.32
N GLN A 689 11.74 28.07 23.22
CA GLN A 689 11.48 28.87 22.02
C GLN A 689 12.38 28.45 20.85
N ILE A 690 12.97 27.26 20.95
CA ILE A 690 13.95 26.70 20.06
C ILE A 690 13.24 25.49 19.47
N GLU A 691 12.87 25.63 18.20
CA GLU A 691 12.40 24.51 17.41
C GLU A 691 13.44 23.38 17.46
N PRO A 692 13.00 22.13 17.62
CA PRO A 692 13.88 20.98 17.50
C PRO A 692 14.65 20.99 16.17
N PRO A 693 15.87 20.43 16.13
CA PRO A 693 16.61 20.32 14.89
C PRO A 693 15.84 19.48 13.86
N ILE A 694 15.85 19.93 12.60
CA ILE A 694 15.25 19.19 11.47
C ILE A 694 16.24 18.10 11.06
N GLU A 695 16.03 16.90 11.59
CA GLU A 695 16.82 15.68 11.33
C GLU A 695 15.89 14.48 11.14
N GLY A 696 16.42 13.37 10.62
CA GLY A 696 15.69 12.12 10.45
C GLY A 696 14.42 12.28 9.60
N SER A 697 13.31 11.70 10.06
CA SER A 697 12.00 11.70 9.38
C SER A 697 11.53 13.11 8.98
N ARG A 698 11.78 14.12 9.83
CA ARG A 698 11.43 15.53 9.57
C ARG A 698 12.23 16.10 8.40
N GLU A 699 13.53 15.82 8.33
CA GLU A 699 14.36 16.22 7.18
C GLU A 699 13.88 15.53 5.91
N SER A 700 13.65 14.21 5.96
CA SER A 700 13.14 13.40 4.86
C SER A 700 11.84 13.98 4.30
N LEU A 701 10.91 14.39 5.17
CA LEU A 701 9.59 14.88 4.80
C LEU A 701 9.66 16.26 4.13
N LEU A 702 10.48 17.17 4.65
CA LEU A 702 10.70 18.46 4.00
C LEU A 702 11.43 18.30 2.66
N MET A 703 12.38 17.36 2.55
CA MET A 703 13.00 17.03 1.27
C MET A 703 11.98 16.50 0.25
N PHE A 704 11.05 15.65 0.66
CA PHE A 704 9.98 15.17 -0.22
C PHE A 704 9.12 16.33 -0.73
N VAL A 705 8.68 17.23 0.14
CA VAL A 705 7.87 18.40 -0.24
C VAL A 705 8.64 19.37 -1.13
N ASP A 706 9.94 19.59 -0.88
CA ASP A 706 10.80 20.40 -1.75
C ASP A 706 10.87 19.84 -3.18
N GLN A 707 10.84 18.52 -3.33
CA GLN A 707 10.88 17.85 -4.63
C GLN A 707 9.54 17.84 -5.38
N LEU A 708 8.41 18.16 -4.71
CA LEU A 708 7.14 18.38 -5.39
C LEU A 708 7.24 19.58 -6.36
N PRO A 709 6.49 19.61 -7.47
CA PRO A 709 6.51 20.75 -8.37
C PRO A 709 5.88 21.99 -7.72
N GLU A 710 6.14 23.17 -8.30
CA GLU A 710 5.50 24.42 -7.88
C GLU A 710 4.10 24.56 -8.50
N ALA A 711 3.21 25.27 -7.80
CA ALA A 711 1.90 25.64 -8.34
C ALA A 711 2.09 26.68 -9.46
N GLY A 712 1.77 26.32 -10.72
CA GLY A 712 1.85 27.28 -11.84
C GLY A 712 2.24 26.72 -13.23
N GLY A 713 2.23 25.41 -13.45
CA GLY A 713 2.20 24.86 -14.82
C GLY A 713 0.76 24.51 -15.21
N ASP A 714 0.40 24.65 -16.49
CA ASP A 714 -0.94 24.36 -17.05
C ASP A 714 -1.39 22.88 -16.94
N GLN A 715 -0.78 22.06 -16.06
CA GLN A 715 -1.14 20.66 -15.87
C GLN A 715 -1.34 20.28 -14.40
N PRO A 716 -2.40 19.50 -14.10
CA PRO A 716 -2.62 18.96 -12.76
C PRO A 716 -1.48 18.03 -12.35
N LEU A 717 -1.24 18.02 -11.04
CA LEU A 717 -0.20 17.24 -10.41
C LEU A 717 -0.62 15.77 -10.33
N THR A 718 -0.03 14.90 -11.16
CA THR A 718 -0.28 13.45 -11.12
C THR A 718 0.92 12.72 -10.54
N ALA A 719 0.71 11.49 -10.05
CA ALA A 719 1.80 10.60 -9.66
C ALA A 719 2.86 10.41 -10.77
N ALA A 720 2.45 10.49 -12.05
CA ALA A 720 3.34 10.43 -13.21
C ALA A 720 4.21 11.70 -13.37
N THR A 721 3.66 12.89 -13.06
CA THR A 721 4.39 14.16 -13.09
C THR A 721 5.45 14.22 -11.98
N VAL A 722 5.17 13.61 -10.81
CA VAL A 722 6.12 13.42 -9.71
C VAL A 722 7.19 12.38 -10.10
N LYS A 723 6.80 11.30 -10.80
CA LYS A 723 7.71 10.25 -11.29
C LYS A 723 8.79 10.75 -12.23
N GLY A 724 8.44 11.58 -13.22
CA GLY A 724 9.39 12.07 -14.23
C GLY A 724 10.49 12.99 -13.69
N ARG A 725 10.30 13.62 -12.52
CA ARG A 725 11.32 14.47 -11.88
C ARG A 725 12.16 13.74 -10.85
N LEU A 726 11.59 12.78 -10.10
CA LEU A 726 12.36 11.93 -9.18
C LEU A 726 13.33 10.99 -9.91
N SER A 727 12.99 10.56 -11.13
CA SER A 727 13.87 9.76 -11.98
C SER A 727 14.91 10.57 -12.78
N ALA A 728 14.79 11.90 -12.80
CA ALA A 728 15.70 12.75 -13.56
C ALA A 728 17.05 12.87 -12.84
N LYS A 729 17.98 11.95 -13.12
CA LYS A 729 19.41 12.15 -12.91
C LYS A 729 19.86 13.37 -13.71
N LYS A 730 19.75 14.58 -13.15
CA LYS A 730 20.63 15.65 -13.57
C LYS A 730 21.94 15.47 -12.82
N PRO A 731 23.07 15.18 -13.50
CA PRO A 731 24.36 15.39 -12.86
C PRO A 731 24.42 16.84 -12.43
N ALA A 732 25.01 17.10 -11.26
CA ALA A 732 25.20 18.44 -10.73
C ALA A 732 26.05 19.29 -11.68
N SER A 733 25.45 19.85 -12.72
CA SER A 733 26.08 20.81 -13.61
C SER A 733 25.35 22.14 -13.51
N LYS A 734 26.03 23.09 -12.87
CA LYS A 734 25.73 24.53 -12.85
C LYS A 734 24.33 24.91 -12.32
N ARG A 735 24.01 24.53 -11.08
CA ARG A 735 23.29 25.47 -10.22
C ARG A 735 24.28 26.58 -9.88
N THR A 736 23.96 27.82 -10.23
CA THR A 736 24.60 29.01 -9.71
C THR A 736 24.73 28.89 -8.19
N LYS A 737 25.82 29.43 -7.61
CA LYS A 737 26.11 29.42 -6.17
C LYS A 737 25.09 30.24 -5.36
N THR A 738 23.82 29.83 -5.38
CA THR A 738 22.85 30.16 -4.34
C THR A 738 22.97 29.07 -3.29
N LYS A 739 23.15 29.46 -2.02
CA LYS A 739 23.08 28.52 -0.89
C LYS A 739 21.84 27.61 -1.06
N PRO A 740 21.91 26.31 -0.72
CA PRO A 740 20.72 25.49 -0.62
C PRO A 740 19.69 26.25 0.21
N ALA A 741 18.45 26.39 -0.28
CA ALA A 741 17.39 26.95 0.54
C ALA A 741 17.30 26.09 1.82
N GLU A 742 17.26 26.73 2.98
CA GLU A 742 17.07 26.01 4.23
C GLU A 742 15.69 25.34 4.19
N LEU A 743 15.64 24.02 4.48
CA LEU A 743 14.38 23.30 4.60
C LEU A 743 13.55 23.95 5.70
N ASN A 744 12.31 24.30 5.40
CA ASN A 744 11.44 25.07 6.29
C ASN A 744 10.01 24.51 6.24
N ALA A 745 9.44 24.23 7.41
CA ALA A 745 8.12 23.62 7.54
C ALA A 745 6.98 24.54 7.06
N ASP A 746 7.01 25.83 7.41
CA ASP A 746 6.01 26.80 6.95
C ASP A 746 6.04 26.94 5.42
N ALA A 747 7.23 26.94 4.82
CA ALA A 747 7.39 26.99 3.36
C ALA A 747 6.85 25.71 2.70
N ALA A 748 7.10 24.54 3.30
CA ALA A 748 6.58 23.26 2.84
C ALA A 748 5.05 23.20 2.94
N GLN A 749 4.47 23.62 4.06
CA GLN A 749 3.03 23.71 4.25
C GLN A 749 2.40 24.69 3.26
N ALA A 750 2.96 25.90 3.12
CA ALA A 750 2.48 26.88 2.15
C ALA A 750 2.55 26.35 0.71
N LYS A 751 3.58 25.58 0.37
CA LYS A 751 3.69 24.92 -0.94
C LYS A 751 2.57 23.90 -1.13
N LEU A 752 2.34 23.02 -0.15
CA LEU A 752 1.25 22.04 -0.19
C LEU A 752 -0.12 22.70 -0.30
N GLU A 753 -0.37 23.79 0.42
CA GLU A 753 -1.61 24.56 0.30
C GLU A 753 -1.80 25.16 -1.09
N ARG A 754 -0.73 25.73 -1.68
CA ARG A 754 -0.78 26.21 -3.08
C ARG A 754 -1.11 25.08 -4.05
N LEU A 755 -0.49 23.90 -3.87
CA LEU A 755 -0.75 22.73 -4.70
C LEU A 755 -2.18 22.20 -4.54
N ARG A 756 -2.73 22.21 -3.32
CA ARG A 756 -4.14 21.86 -3.06
C ARG A 756 -5.06 22.84 -3.77
N ARG A 757 -4.86 24.14 -3.60
CA ARG A 757 -5.70 25.18 -4.25
C ARG A 757 -5.67 25.08 -5.78
N SER A 758 -4.52 24.74 -6.38
CA SER A 758 -4.44 24.54 -7.83
C SER A 758 -5.19 23.31 -8.34
N ASN A 759 -5.49 22.35 -7.48
CA ASN A 759 -6.25 21.13 -7.81
C ASN A 759 -7.73 21.22 -7.41
N THR A 760 -8.18 22.34 -6.83
CA THR A 760 -9.61 22.62 -6.63
C THR A 760 -10.23 23.01 -7.98
N PRO A 761 -11.21 22.26 -8.50
CA PRO A 761 -11.96 22.70 -9.68
C PRO A 761 -12.64 24.04 -9.36
N SER A 762 -12.49 25.02 -10.25
CA SER A 762 -13.25 26.29 -10.21
C SER A 762 -14.74 26.08 -10.39
#